data_AF-A0A9N9F207-F1
#
_entry.id   AF-A0A9N9F207-F1
#
_cell.length_a   1.000
_cell.length_b   1.000
_cell.length_c   1.000
_cell.angle_alpha   90.00
_cell.angle_beta   90.00
_cell.angle_gamma   90.00
#
_symmetry.space_group_name_H-M   'P 1'
#
loop_
_entity.id
_entity.type
_entity.pdbx_description
1 polymer ?
#
loop_
_entity_poly.entity_id
_entity_poly.type
_entity_poly.pdbx_seq_one_letter_code
_entity_poly.pdbx_strand_id
1 'polypeptide(L)'
;MSSRTKSKPTPERRLTSPAVTSLSSSTIAVGAEEISTSQEPDHNILTSSSSSPAVVNAEITRLHKELVAATKSNKIHSSKISRLESEAKTLRASITKLTSEKKEIQSKKDEKSNVLLQENNSLKSKFSAAQKELVRLRRRNEELESATGGIIKGGKSETQTTDVESLRNELKQVQNANKNLKTEMKKLSTDYEQAKQQTDEYKRQVMKMEKECNVLKENNKKLTAEKNRIEREHKDSRQQIDHLTSRNQHLVQKSISLGAEKNKLKSDLYSQQDEYVQLRQTNRKLASEKNSLKRRSGTFNIRIDPTAPLTKDSVIKSDNSSSRTISEIEDTTTVIELENARNEIDELRNQISIIQNDGKTLTEANQQLTKDKNQLEITIKECQERIEQLVSHNKQLIDELENLKATNQQSEINRSSREVELSAKMQELTTLNSQMQEEISNLRQDYESVKDNNTLLISKNEHWENTVTELRERIEQLTSRNQQLREESNKLTTQYGERVNYSNTREKQLNSRIMELEQLNKQLLDQINLSNRERDSFKQNYSQFEREIHDCRELIDRLSSQNQHLMDECNSKYTTPPGSDSSRNASNAIVQMSGDLSLKVTELQQQNEELSKKLTDMKRERDDAKGKLIVCTAKMQAQIKELKKEASQYRFTLASRTDLTAV
;
A
#
# COMPACT_ATOMS: atom_id res chain seq x y z
N MET A 1 13.11 56.31 -38.99
CA MET A 1 14.48 56.68 -39.42
C MET A 1 15.37 55.45 -39.30
N SER A 2 16.33 55.24 -40.21
CA SER A 2 17.44 54.24 -40.16
C SER A 2 17.07 52.75 -39.92
N SER A 3 17.79 51.75 -40.45
CA SER A 3 18.95 51.73 -41.35
C SER A 3 18.85 50.55 -42.33
N ARG A 4 19.57 50.62 -43.46
CA ARG A 4 19.31 49.79 -44.66
C ARG A 4 20.52 48.94 -45.05
N THR A 5 20.54 47.66 -44.68
CA THR A 5 21.58 46.70 -45.09
C THR A 5 21.09 45.77 -46.20
N LYS A 6 21.53 46.02 -47.43
CA LYS A 6 21.39 45.05 -48.54
C LYS A 6 22.56 44.05 -48.49
N SER A 7 22.28 42.75 -48.58
CA SER A 7 23.26 41.73 -48.99
C SER A 7 22.72 40.99 -50.22
N LYS A 8 23.65 40.51 -51.06
CA LYS A 8 23.39 40.09 -52.45
C LYS A 8 23.82 38.63 -52.62
N PRO A 9 22.94 37.69 -52.99
CA PRO A 9 23.35 36.31 -53.25
C PRO A 9 24.14 36.24 -54.56
N THR A 10 25.20 35.44 -54.55
CA THR A 10 26.01 35.07 -55.73
C THR A 10 25.96 33.53 -55.83
N PRO A 11 25.82 32.94 -57.03
CA PRO A 11 25.55 31.51 -57.19
C PRO A 11 26.82 30.64 -57.17
N GLU A 12 26.67 29.37 -57.56
CA GLU A 12 27.64 28.25 -57.47
C GLU A 12 27.81 27.64 -56.07
N ARG A 13 28.07 26.34 -55.92
CA ARG A 13 28.47 25.32 -56.91
C ARG A 13 27.79 23.97 -56.64
N ARG A 14 27.33 23.27 -57.68
CA ARG A 14 26.99 21.84 -57.56
C ARG A 14 28.29 21.02 -57.56
N LEU A 15 28.38 20.02 -56.69
CA LEU A 15 29.32 18.90 -56.84
C LEU A 15 28.53 17.60 -56.90
N THR A 16 28.66 16.89 -58.02
CA THR A 16 28.04 15.59 -58.27
C THR A 16 28.97 14.45 -57.85
N SER A 17 28.39 13.32 -57.44
CA SER A 17 29.11 12.12 -57.03
C SER A 17 29.95 11.51 -58.16
N PRO A 18 31.10 10.87 -57.84
CA PRO A 18 31.59 9.71 -58.56
C PRO A 18 30.85 8.43 -58.12
N ALA A 19 30.73 7.45 -59.01
CA ALA A 19 30.13 6.15 -58.69
C ALA A 19 31.15 5.17 -58.09
N VAL A 20 30.65 4.17 -57.34
CA VAL A 20 31.43 2.99 -56.96
C VAL A 20 31.48 2.03 -58.15
N THR A 21 32.68 1.57 -58.52
CA THR A 21 32.88 0.46 -59.47
C THR A 21 33.78 -0.61 -58.86
N SER A 22 33.44 -1.87 -59.14
CA SER A 22 34.03 -3.05 -58.49
C SER A 22 34.98 -3.83 -59.41
N LEU A 23 36.27 -3.85 -59.06
CA LEU A 23 37.33 -4.70 -59.62
C LEU A 23 38.38 -4.91 -58.52
N SER A 24 39.13 -6.01 -58.40
CA SER A 24 38.98 -7.38 -58.91
C SER A 24 39.89 -8.29 -58.08
N SER A 25 39.55 -9.58 -57.94
CA SER A 25 40.50 -10.57 -57.42
C SER A 25 41.68 -10.73 -58.39
N SER A 26 42.91 -10.74 -57.86
CA SER A 26 44.12 -11.01 -58.66
C SER A 26 44.92 -12.16 -58.04
N THR A 27 45.25 -13.14 -58.87
CA THR A 27 45.99 -14.35 -58.48
C THR A 27 47.46 -14.20 -58.87
N ILE A 28 48.35 -14.25 -57.88
CA ILE A 28 49.79 -14.50 -58.06
C ILE A 28 50.13 -15.64 -57.10
N ALA A 29 50.04 -16.89 -57.54
CA ALA A 29 50.98 -17.61 -58.41
C ALA A 29 52.24 -18.06 -57.65
N VAL A 30 52.33 -19.37 -57.44
CA VAL A 30 53.54 -20.05 -56.96
C VAL A 30 54.47 -20.23 -58.17
N GLY A 31 55.72 -19.80 -58.03
CA GLY A 31 56.80 -20.08 -58.98
C GLY A 31 58.04 -20.51 -58.19
N ALA A 32 58.74 -21.54 -58.67
CA ALA A 32 59.95 -22.04 -58.02
C ALA A 32 61.16 -21.17 -58.40
N GLU A 33 62.10 -21.03 -57.46
CA GLU A 33 63.44 -20.52 -57.73
C GLU A 33 64.40 -21.71 -57.67
N GLU A 34 65.30 -21.82 -58.65
CA GLU A 34 65.91 -23.11 -59.01
C GLU A 34 67.09 -23.53 -58.13
N ILE A 35 67.24 -24.85 -57.99
CA ILE A 35 68.42 -25.46 -57.35
C ILE A 35 69.58 -25.37 -58.33
N SER A 36 70.50 -24.41 -58.14
CA SER A 36 71.80 -24.44 -58.79
C SER A 36 72.62 -25.61 -58.26
N THR A 37 72.73 -26.67 -59.06
CA THR A 37 73.62 -27.80 -58.81
C THR A 37 75.08 -27.39 -58.99
N SER A 38 75.92 -27.65 -58.00
CA SER A 38 77.37 -27.78 -58.18
C SER A 38 77.72 -29.25 -58.11
N GLN A 39 78.42 -29.75 -59.15
CA GLN A 39 78.79 -31.16 -59.26
C GLN A 39 79.92 -31.54 -58.29
N GLU A 40 80.02 -32.84 -58.00
CA GLU A 40 81.13 -33.45 -57.30
C GLU A 40 82.45 -33.40 -58.11
N PRO A 41 83.62 -33.53 -57.46
CA PRO A 41 84.92 -33.45 -58.12
C PRO A 41 85.31 -34.75 -58.83
N ASP A 42 85.98 -34.62 -59.98
CA ASP A 42 86.68 -35.75 -60.61
C ASP A 42 87.88 -36.21 -59.77
N HIS A 43 87.89 -37.50 -59.40
CA HIS A 43 89.08 -38.17 -58.89
C HIS A 43 90.00 -38.58 -60.05
N ASN A 44 91.24 -38.08 -60.07
CA ASN A 44 92.31 -38.59 -60.95
C ASN A 44 93.62 -38.66 -60.14
N ILE A 45 93.90 -39.79 -59.49
CA ILE A 45 94.68 -40.95 -59.96
C ILE A 45 96.19 -40.83 -59.64
N LEU A 46 96.72 -41.91 -59.07
CA LEU A 46 98.13 -42.03 -58.66
C LEU A 46 99.07 -42.07 -59.88
N THR A 47 100.26 -41.48 -59.73
CA THR A 47 101.44 -41.84 -60.53
C THR A 47 102.59 -42.31 -59.63
N SER A 48 102.83 -43.61 -59.72
CA SER A 48 104.01 -44.39 -59.28
C SER A 48 105.28 -43.63 -58.85
N SER A 49 105.73 -43.90 -57.63
CA SER A 49 107.16 -44.16 -57.37
C SER A 49 107.36 -44.99 -56.09
N SER A 50 108.37 -45.87 -56.11
CA SER A 50 108.67 -46.88 -55.10
C SER A 50 108.84 -46.31 -53.69
N SER A 51 108.03 -46.77 -52.73
CA SER A 51 108.19 -46.40 -51.31
C SER A 51 108.05 -47.61 -50.38
N SER A 52 108.92 -47.67 -49.37
CA SER A 52 109.00 -48.74 -48.37
C SER A 52 107.69 -48.95 -47.60
N PRO A 53 107.39 -50.14 -47.04
CA PRO A 53 106.24 -50.37 -46.16
C PRO A 53 106.09 -49.34 -45.02
N ALA A 54 107.19 -48.72 -44.57
CA ALA A 54 107.15 -47.61 -43.62
C ALA A 54 106.40 -46.37 -44.15
N VAL A 55 106.55 -46.04 -45.44
CA VAL A 55 105.87 -44.91 -46.08
C VAL A 55 104.39 -45.23 -46.30
N VAL A 56 104.07 -46.46 -46.72
CA VAL A 56 102.67 -46.91 -46.84
C VAL A 56 101.96 -46.87 -45.48
N ASN A 57 102.61 -47.33 -44.40
CA ASN A 57 102.04 -47.21 -43.05
C ASN A 57 101.96 -45.76 -42.55
N ALA A 58 102.93 -44.91 -42.88
CA ALA A 58 102.86 -43.48 -42.55
C ALA A 58 101.70 -42.78 -43.27
N GLU A 59 101.49 -43.09 -44.56
CA GLU A 59 100.41 -42.54 -45.37
C GLU A 59 99.04 -43.10 -44.95
N ILE A 60 98.93 -44.39 -44.66
CA ILE A 60 97.73 -44.97 -44.02
C ILE A 60 97.46 -44.27 -42.68
N THR A 61 98.50 -43.97 -41.88
CA THR A 61 98.33 -43.24 -40.61
C THR A 61 97.91 -41.78 -40.83
N ARG A 62 98.41 -41.12 -41.88
CA ARG A 62 98.00 -39.77 -42.29
C ARG A 62 96.54 -39.76 -42.72
N LEU A 63 96.18 -40.61 -43.69
CA LEU A 63 94.82 -40.78 -44.20
C LEU A 63 93.84 -41.24 -43.10
N HIS A 64 94.26 -42.06 -42.14
CA HIS A 64 93.41 -42.45 -41.01
C HIS A 64 93.22 -41.29 -40.01
N LYS A 65 94.25 -40.47 -39.75
CA LYS A 65 94.10 -39.22 -38.98
C LYS A 65 93.20 -38.22 -39.69
N GLU A 66 93.33 -38.08 -41.00
CA GLU A 66 92.49 -37.20 -41.83
C GLU A 66 91.06 -37.72 -41.92
N LEU A 67 90.83 -39.04 -42.04
CA LEU A 67 89.51 -39.66 -41.98
C LEU A 67 88.87 -39.49 -40.59
N VAL A 68 89.63 -39.63 -39.50
CA VAL A 68 89.13 -39.37 -38.14
C VAL A 68 88.85 -37.88 -37.93
N ALA A 69 89.68 -36.97 -38.45
CA ALA A 69 89.44 -35.53 -38.41
C ALA A 69 88.22 -35.13 -39.25
N ALA A 70 88.07 -35.67 -40.46
CA ALA A 70 86.92 -35.48 -41.34
C ALA A 70 85.65 -36.10 -40.74
N THR A 71 85.72 -37.26 -40.08
CA THR A 71 84.60 -37.88 -39.37
C THR A 71 84.19 -37.04 -38.16
N LYS A 72 85.15 -36.52 -37.39
CA LYS A 72 84.90 -35.60 -36.27
C LYS A 72 84.32 -34.28 -36.77
N SER A 73 84.81 -33.76 -37.89
CA SER A 73 84.29 -32.59 -38.59
C SER A 73 82.85 -32.83 -39.05
N ASN A 74 82.58 -33.91 -39.79
CA ASN A 74 81.23 -34.30 -40.20
C ASN A 74 80.28 -34.52 -39.02
N LYS A 75 80.75 -34.99 -37.86
CA LYS A 75 79.93 -35.07 -36.65
C LYS A 75 79.60 -33.69 -36.06
N ILE A 76 80.52 -32.73 -36.15
CA ILE A 76 80.29 -31.31 -35.79
C ILE A 76 79.36 -30.64 -36.81
N HIS A 77 79.55 -30.87 -38.11
CA HIS A 77 78.68 -30.34 -39.16
C HIS A 77 77.28 -30.95 -39.11
N SER A 78 77.14 -32.27 -38.91
CA SER A 78 75.86 -32.96 -38.72
C SER A 78 75.11 -32.42 -37.50
N SER A 79 75.76 -32.29 -36.34
CA SER A 79 75.13 -31.70 -35.15
C SER A 79 74.79 -30.21 -35.31
N LYS A 80 75.60 -29.45 -36.07
CA LYS A 80 75.27 -28.07 -36.47
C LYS A 80 74.07 -28.02 -37.44
N ILE A 81 73.98 -28.94 -38.40
CA ILE A 81 72.85 -29.08 -39.33
C ILE A 81 71.58 -29.40 -38.55
N SER A 82 71.56 -30.44 -37.70
CA SER A 82 70.38 -30.78 -36.90
C SER A 82 69.97 -29.66 -35.92
N ARG A 83 70.92 -28.88 -35.40
CA ARG A 83 70.62 -27.64 -34.68
C ARG A 83 69.93 -26.63 -35.60
N LEU A 84 70.51 -26.30 -36.75
CA LEU A 84 69.92 -25.35 -37.72
C LEU A 84 68.57 -25.82 -38.28
N GLU A 85 68.34 -27.13 -38.42
CA GLU A 85 67.05 -27.72 -38.79
C GLU A 85 66.00 -27.52 -37.69
N SER A 86 66.35 -27.74 -36.42
CA SER A 86 65.46 -27.49 -35.28
C SER A 86 65.17 -26.00 -35.08
N GLU A 87 66.15 -25.14 -35.36
CA GLU A 87 66.02 -23.68 -35.35
C GLU A 87 65.13 -23.20 -36.51
N ALA A 88 65.35 -23.68 -37.73
CA ALA A 88 64.49 -23.43 -38.89
C ALA A 88 63.06 -23.95 -38.69
N LYS A 89 62.88 -25.10 -38.02
CA LYS A 89 61.56 -25.63 -37.65
C LYS A 89 60.85 -24.72 -36.63
N THR A 90 61.60 -24.21 -35.64
CA THR A 90 61.09 -23.25 -34.65
C THR A 90 60.72 -21.90 -35.31
N LEU A 91 61.56 -21.40 -36.22
CA LEU A 91 61.30 -20.18 -36.99
C LEU A 91 60.09 -20.36 -37.92
N ARG A 92 59.94 -21.50 -38.61
CA ARG A 92 58.74 -21.81 -39.41
C ARG A 92 57.47 -21.81 -38.55
N ALA A 93 57.50 -22.40 -37.35
CA ALA A 93 56.38 -22.37 -36.41
C ALA A 93 56.07 -20.96 -35.88
N SER A 94 57.10 -20.13 -35.69
CA SER A 94 56.93 -18.72 -35.32
C SER A 94 56.32 -17.90 -36.45
N ILE A 95 56.74 -18.15 -37.71
CA ILE A 95 56.20 -17.50 -38.91
C ILE A 95 54.73 -17.89 -39.14
N THR A 96 54.34 -19.16 -38.97
CA THR A 96 52.94 -19.56 -39.09
C THR A 96 52.08 -18.93 -38.00
N LYS A 97 52.56 -18.91 -36.74
CA LYS A 97 51.88 -18.23 -35.62
C LYS A 97 51.68 -16.72 -35.90
N LEU A 98 52.75 -16.00 -36.26
CA LEU A 98 52.68 -14.57 -36.61
C LEU A 98 51.77 -14.32 -37.83
N THR A 99 51.68 -15.28 -38.76
CA THR A 99 50.77 -15.20 -39.91
C THR A 99 49.31 -15.37 -39.50
N SER A 100 48.98 -16.24 -38.55
CA SER A 100 47.64 -16.32 -37.96
C SER A 100 47.29 -15.05 -37.16
N GLU A 101 48.20 -14.55 -36.31
CA GLU A 101 47.99 -13.33 -35.53
C GLU A 101 47.79 -12.11 -36.44
N LYS A 102 48.56 -11.98 -37.53
CA LYS A 102 48.36 -10.95 -38.55
C LYS A 102 46.99 -11.02 -39.22
N LYS A 103 46.48 -12.23 -39.53
CA LYS A 103 45.12 -12.42 -40.07
C LYS A 103 44.04 -12.05 -39.06
N GLU A 104 44.19 -12.44 -37.80
CA GLU A 104 43.25 -12.11 -36.74
C GLU A 104 43.19 -10.60 -36.46
N ILE A 105 44.35 -9.93 -36.38
CA ILE A 105 44.46 -8.47 -36.21
C ILE A 105 43.82 -7.74 -37.39
N GLN A 106 44.04 -8.21 -38.62
CA GLN A 106 43.41 -7.62 -39.80
C GLN A 106 41.88 -7.82 -39.79
N SER A 107 41.38 -9.00 -39.40
CA SER A 107 39.94 -9.25 -39.23
C SER A 107 39.31 -8.31 -38.19
N LYS A 108 39.93 -8.16 -37.02
CA LYS A 108 39.45 -7.25 -35.95
C LYS A 108 39.52 -5.78 -36.35
N LYS A 109 40.50 -5.39 -37.16
CA LYS A 109 40.61 -4.04 -37.74
C LYS A 109 39.46 -3.77 -38.71
N ASP A 110 39.15 -4.70 -39.60
CA ASP A 110 38.11 -4.51 -40.61
C ASP A 110 36.70 -4.56 -39.99
N GLU A 111 36.48 -5.45 -39.01
CA GLU A 111 35.28 -5.46 -38.16
C GLU A 111 35.09 -4.12 -37.45
N LYS A 112 36.12 -3.61 -36.75
CA LYS A 112 36.05 -2.32 -36.06
C LYS A 112 35.86 -1.14 -37.03
N SER A 113 36.43 -1.21 -38.23
CA SER A 113 36.19 -0.23 -39.30
C SER A 113 34.72 -0.22 -39.76
N ASN A 114 34.10 -1.41 -39.89
CA ASN A 114 32.70 -1.53 -40.26
C ASN A 114 31.76 -1.01 -39.15
N VAL A 115 32.05 -1.30 -37.88
CA VAL A 115 31.29 -0.75 -36.73
C VAL A 115 31.37 0.77 -36.71
N LEU A 116 32.57 1.35 -36.80
CA LEU A 116 32.75 2.82 -36.83
C LEU A 116 32.05 3.47 -38.04
N LEU A 117 32.01 2.80 -39.19
CA LEU A 117 31.27 3.28 -40.37
C LEU A 117 29.74 3.26 -40.14
N GLN A 118 29.21 2.22 -39.48
CA GLN A 118 27.79 2.16 -39.10
C GLN A 118 27.43 3.23 -38.04
N GLU A 119 28.28 3.41 -37.02
CA GLU A 119 28.10 4.46 -36.01
C GLU A 119 28.11 5.86 -36.64
N ASN A 120 29.07 6.15 -37.52
CA ASN A 120 29.15 7.43 -38.24
C ASN A 120 27.90 7.68 -39.10
N ASN A 121 27.41 6.68 -39.84
CA ASN A 121 26.17 6.78 -40.61
C ASN A 121 24.93 6.99 -39.70
N SER A 122 24.88 6.31 -38.55
CA SER A 122 23.83 6.49 -37.53
C SER A 122 23.84 7.89 -36.94
N LEU A 123 25.02 8.41 -36.56
CA LEU A 123 25.22 9.77 -36.08
C LEU A 123 24.86 10.82 -37.13
N LYS A 124 25.23 10.60 -38.40
CA LYS A 124 24.89 11.48 -39.53
C LYS A 124 23.38 11.54 -39.79
N SER A 125 22.68 10.41 -39.64
CA SER A 125 21.21 10.35 -39.68
C SER A 125 20.57 11.10 -38.50
N LYS A 126 21.04 10.85 -37.26
CA LYS A 126 20.59 11.55 -36.04
C LYS A 126 20.84 13.07 -36.14
N PHE A 127 21.98 13.50 -36.68
CA PHE A 127 22.30 14.91 -36.91
C PHE A 127 21.35 15.54 -37.95
N SER A 128 21.04 14.85 -39.05
CA SER A 128 20.05 15.32 -40.03
C SER A 128 18.64 15.44 -39.43
N ALA A 129 18.24 14.50 -38.56
CA ALA A 129 16.97 14.58 -37.84
C ALA A 129 16.96 15.76 -36.84
N ALA A 130 18.01 15.93 -36.05
CA ALA A 130 18.15 17.05 -35.12
C ALA A 130 18.19 18.42 -35.84
N GLN A 131 18.81 18.50 -37.01
CA GLN A 131 18.83 19.71 -37.83
C GLN A 131 17.44 20.05 -38.39
N LYS A 132 16.65 19.05 -38.81
CA LYS A 132 15.24 19.25 -39.21
C LYS A 132 14.38 19.71 -38.04
N GLU A 133 14.56 19.13 -36.86
CA GLU A 133 13.80 19.52 -35.67
C GLU A 133 14.20 20.91 -35.16
N LEU A 134 15.48 21.30 -35.25
CA LEU A 134 15.93 22.65 -34.95
C LEU A 134 15.29 23.69 -35.90
N VAL A 135 15.16 23.37 -37.20
CA VAL A 135 14.39 24.20 -38.16
C VAL A 135 12.90 24.25 -37.80
N ARG A 136 12.29 23.11 -37.40
CA ARG A 136 10.90 23.05 -36.94
C ARG A 136 10.67 23.92 -35.69
N LEU A 137 11.57 23.86 -34.72
CA LEU A 137 11.51 24.63 -33.48
C LEU A 137 11.74 26.12 -33.71
N ARG A 138 12.66 26.51 -34.61
CA ARG A 138 12.81 27.92 -35.04
C ARG A 138 11.53 28.45 -35.66
N ARG A 139 10.96 27.73 -36.63
CA ARG A 139 9.68 28.10 -37.24
C ARG A 139 8.56 28.20 -36.20
N ARG A 140 8.50 27.28 -35.22
CA ARG A 140 7.52 27.34 -34.13
C ARG A 140 7.74 28.55 -33.21
N ASN A 141 8.98 28.96 -32.95
CA ASN A 141 9.28 30.20 -32.25
C ASN A 141 8.85 31.42 -33.08
N GLU A 142 9.14 31.47 -34.39
CA GLU A 142 8.68 32.55 -35.28
C GLU A 142 7.15 32.66 -35.32
N GLU A 143 6.45 31.51 -35.35
CA GLU A 143 4.98 31.44 -35.26
C GLU A 143 4.46 31.89 -33.88
N LEU A 144 5.15 31.57 -32.78
CA LEU A 144 4.82 32.03 -31.42
C LEU A 144 5.14 33.51 -31.16
N GLU A 145 6.23 34.04 -31.73
CA GLU A 145 6.59 35.46 -31.71
C GLU A 145 5.61 36.28 -32.57
N SER A 146 5.14 35.73 -33.69
CA SER A 146 4.06 36.33 -34.47
C SER A 146 2.73 36.29 -33.71
N ALA A 147 2.43 35.23 -32.97
CA ALA A 147 1.20 35.13 -32.18
C ALA A 147 1.22 36.09 -30.97
N THR A 148 2.31 36.13 -30.21
CA THR A 148 2.48 37.07 -29.08
C THR A 148 2.60 38.51 -29.56
N GLY A 149 3.28 38.77 -30.68
CA GLY A 149 3.29 40.09 -31.34
C GLY A 149 1.89 40.51 -31.83
N GLY A 150 1.06 39.57 -32.27
CA GLY A 150 -0.35 39.79 -32.58
C GLY A 150 -1.21 40.10 -31.35
N ILE A 151 -0.97 39.41 -30.22
CA ILE A 151 -1.64 39.66 -28.93
C ILE A 151 -1.24 41.03 -28.36
N ILE A 152 0.05 41.40 -28.42
CA ILE A 152 0.58 42.66 -27.88
C ILE A 152 0.15 43.88 -28.73
N LYS A 153 -0.11 43.70 -30.03
CA LYS A 153 -0.58 44.78 -30.93
C LYS A 153 -2.10 44.81 -31.14
N GLY A 154 -2.79 43.68 -30.98
CA GLY A 154 -4.24 43.57 -31.06
C GLY A 154 -4.88 43.69 -29.70
N GLY A 155 -5.21 44.91 -29.28
CA GLY A 155 -5.69 45.24 -27.93
C GLY A 155 -6.88 44.38 -27.44
N LYS A 156 -6.56 43.36 -26.64
CA LYS A 156 -7.50 42.53 -25.87
C LYS A 156 -7.04 42.40 -24.40
N SER A 157 -6.59 43.52 -23.82
CA SER A 157 -5.96 43.57 -22.51
C SER A 157 -6.90 43.28 -21.35
N GLU A 158 -8.22 43.39 -21.51
CA GLU A 158 -9.17 43.10 -20.42
C GLU A 158 -9.34 41.59 -20.20
N THR A 159 -9.75 40.82 -21.22
CA THR A 159 -10.05 39.38 -21.05
C THR A 159 -8.82 38.57 -20.63
N GLN A 160 -7.64 38.89 -21.16
CA GLN A 160 -6.41 38.20 -20.75
C GLN A 160 -5.95 38.60 -19.34
N THR A 161 -6.29 39.80 -18.87
CA THR A 161 -6.02 40.18 -17.48
C THR A 161 -6.97 39.44 -16.53
N THR A 162 -8.28 39.36 -16.86
CA THR A 162 -9.24 38.61 -16.03
C THR A 162 -8.91 37.13 -15.93
N ASP A 163 -8.46 36.49 -17.02
CA ASP A 163 -8.06 35.08 -17.01
C ASP A 163 -6.83 34.84 -16.12
N VAL A 164 -5.83 35.71 -16.20
CA VAL A 164 -4.63 35.66 -15.34
C VAL A 164 -4.96 35.97 -13.88
N GLU A 165 -5.91 36.87 -13.61
CA GLU A 165 -6.39 37.16 -12.25
C GLU A 165 -7.16 35.95 -11.66
N SER A 166 -8.01 35.28 -12.45
CA SER A 166 -8.73 34.06 -12.03
C SER A 166 -7.74 32.96 -11.68
N LEU A 167 -6.81 32.63 -12.58
CA LEU A 167 -5.80 31.59 -12.36
C LEU A 167 -4.89 31.90 -11.16
N ARG A 168 -4.59 33.18 -10.88
CA ARG A 168 -3.90 33.60 -9.64
C ARG A 168 -4.73 33.38 -8.39
N ASN A 169 -6.04 33.59 -8.46
CA ASN A 169 -6.95 33.41 -7.33
C ASN A 169 -7.22 31.93 -7.07
N GLU A 170 -7.41 31.11 -8.10
CA GLU A 170 -7.44 29.64 -8.02
C GLU A 170 -6.14 29.09 -7.42
N LEU A 171 -4.97 29.55 -7.89
CA LEU A 171 -3.68 29.15 -7.34
C LEU A 171 -3.55 29.50 -5.85
N LYS A 172 -4.02 30.68 -5.41
CA LYS A 172 -4.08 31.06 -3.99
C LYS A 172 -5.04 30.17 -3.19
N GLN A 173 -6.21 29.85 -3.73
CA GLN A 173 -7.17 28.95 -3.09
C GLN A 173 -6.58 27.55 -2.91
N VAL A 174 -5.99 26.96 -3.95
CA VAL A 174 -5.31 25.66 -3.90
C VAL A 174 -4.14 25.68 -2.92
N GLN A 175 -3.33 26.75 -2.89
CA GLN A 175 -2.25 26.90 -1.91
C GLN A 175 -2.77 26.98 -0.46
N ASN A 176 -3.91 27.63 -0.22
CA ASN A 176 -4.51 27.70 1.11
C ASN A 176 -5.18 26.38 1.51
N ALA A 177 -5.86 25.68 0.60
CA ALA A 177 -6.36 24.33 0.83
C ALA A 177 -5.23 23.36 1.18
N ASN A 178 -4.09 23.42 0.48
CA ASN A 178 -2.90 22.62 0.79
C ASN A 178 -2.30 22.93 2.18
N LYS A 179 -2.31 24.21 2.62
CA LYS A 179 -1.91 24.58 3.98
C LYS A 179 -2.87 23.98 5.01
N ASN A 180 -4.18 24.09 4.78
CA ASN A 180 -5.20 23.57 5.70
C ASN A 180 -5.09 22.05 5.85
N LEU A 181 -5.06 21.31 4.73
CA LEU A 181 -4.84 19.86 4.72
C LEU A 181 -3.53 19.47 5.44
N LYS A 182 -2.46 20.23 5.25
CA LYS A 182 -1.18 20.01 5.96
C LYS A 182 -1.26 20.31 7.47
N THR A 183 -2.18 21.15 7.92
CA THR A 183 -2.47 21.33 9.36
C THR A 183 -3.41 20.26 9.92
N GLU A 184 -4.40 19.81 9.15
CA GLU A 184 -5.30 18.72 9.55
C GLU A 184 -4.56 17.38 9.64
N MET A 185 -3.70 17.07 8.66
CA MET A 185 -2.84 15.88 8.70
C MET A 185 -1.90 15.87 9.93
N LYS A 186 -1.45 17.06 10.38
CA LYS A 186 -0.67 17.20 11.63
C LYS A 186 -1.52 16.98 12.88
N LYS A 187 -2.76 17.48 12.92
CA LYS A 187 -3.70 17.21 14.02
C LYS A 187 -3.98 15.71 14.10
N LEU A 188 -4.46 15.11 13.01
CA LEU A 188 -4.79 13.69 12.94
C LEU A 188 -3.60 12.78 13.30
N SER A 189 -2.37 13.15 12.92
CA SER A 189 -1.15 12.44 13.33
C SER A 189 -0.79 12.60 14.81
N THR A 190 -1.27 13.66 15.47
CA THR A 190 -1.12 13.88 16.92
C THR A 190 -2.21 13.11 17.67
N ASP A 191 -3.45 13.23 17.21
CA ASP A 191 -4.64 12.59 17.78
C ASP A 191 -4.51 11.04 17.73
N TYR A 192 -3.99 10.50 16.61
CA TYR A 192 -3.65 9.09 16.48
C TYR A 192 -2.64 8.61 17.53
N GLU A 193 -1.56 9.37 17.74
CA GLU A 193 -0.50 8.97 18.67
C GLU A 193 -0.93 9.14 20.15
N GLN A 194 -1.87 10.05 20.44
CA GLN A 194 -2.57 10.12 21.72
C GLN A 194 -3.48 8.91 21.96
N ALA A 195 -4.35 8.56 21.00
CA ALA A 195 -5.23 7.40 21.10
C ALA A 195 -4.45 6.08 21.27
N LYS A 196 -3.30 5.98 20.63
CA LYS A 196 -2.33 4.89 20.78
C LYS A 196 -1.71 4.85 22.19
N GLN A 197 -1.32 5.99 22.76
CA GLN A 197 -0.84 6.08 24.15
C GLN A 197 -1.92 5.67 25.16
N GLN A 198 -3.17 6.10 24.96
CA GLN A 198 -4.32 5.65 25.77
C GLN A 198 -4.53 4.14 25.65
N THR A 199 -4.46 3.59 24.44
CA THR A 199 -4.57 2.14 24.19
C THR A 199 -3.49 1.33 24.94
N ASP A 200 -2.24 1.79 24.92
CA ASP A 200 -1.15 1.16 25.67
C ASP A 200 -1.31 1.31 27.19
N GLU A 201 -1.92 2.39 27.69
CA GLU A 201 -2.18 2.58 29.12
C GLU A 201 -3.34 1.69 29.61
N TYR A 202 -4.49 1.65 28.92
CA TYR A 202 -5.58 0.73 29.25
C TYR A 202 -5.10 -0.74 29.23
N LYS A 203 -4.20 -1.09 28.30
CA LYS A 203 -3.57 -2.42 28.25
C LYS A 203 -2.72 -2.73 29.48
N ARG A 204 -2.00 -1.74 30.06
CA ARG A 204 -1.29 -1.90 31.35
C ARG A 204 -2.27 -2.06 32.51
N GLN A 205 -3.35 -1.27 32.53
CA GLN A 205 -4.38 -1.34 33.57
C GLN A 205 -5.09 -2.71 33.58
N VAL A 206 -5.44 -3.25 32.41
CA VAL A 206 -5.96 -4.62 32.29
C VAL A 206 -4.95 -5.64 32.84
N MET A 207 -3.68 -5.58 32.44
CA MET A 207 -2.63 -6.47 32.98
C MET A 207 -2.39 -6.31 34.50
N LYS A 208 -2.74 -5.16 35.10
CA LYS A 208 -2.71 -4.94 36.55
C LYS A 208 -3.92 -5.60 37.22
N MET A 209 -5.13 -5.34 36.71
CA MET A 209 -6.37 -5.93 37.21
C MET A 209 -6.39 -7.46 37.08
N GLU A 210 -5.83 -8.03 36.00
CA GLU A 210 -5.66 -9.48 35.85
C GLU A 210 -4.77 -10.08 36.95
N LYS A 211 -3.67 -9.41 37.31
CA LYS A 211 -2.79 -9.86 38.41
C LYS A 211 -3.50 -9.76 39.76
N GLU A 212 -4.18 -8.66 40.02
CA GLU A 212 -4.94 -8.43 41.26
C GLU A 212 -6.08 -9.44 41.41
N CYS A 213 -6.84 -9.71 40.34
CA CYS A 213 -7.86 -10.75 40.29
C CYS A 213 -7.29 -12.15 40.57
N ASN A 214 -6.14 -12.50 40.00
CA ASN A 214 -5.47 -13.78 40.28
C ASN A 214 -4.99 -13.88 41.75
N VAL A 215 -4.47 -12.82 42.34
CA VAL A 215 -4.09 -12.76 43.77
C VAL A 215 -5.32 -12.90 44.67
N LEU A 216 -6.41 -12.19 44.38
CA LEU A 216 -7.68 -12.30 45.12
C LEU A 216 -8.28 -13.70 45.01
N LYS A 217 -8.23 -14.33 43.83
CA LYS A 217 -8.68 -15.70 43.60
C LYS A 217 -7.87 -16.71 44.42
N GLU A 218 -6.56 -16.54 44.51
CA GLU A 218 -5.70 -17.40 45.34
C GLU A 218 -5.92 -17.18 46.85
N ASN A 219 -6.11 -15.93 47.28
CA ASN A 219 -6.46 -15.63 48.67
C ASN A 219 -7.83 -16.20 49.06
N ASN A 220 -8.80 -16.20 48.15
CA ASN A 220 -10.11 -16.81 48.37
C ASN A 220 -10.02 -18.36 48.51
N LYS A 221 -9.18 -19.04 47.72
CA LYS A 221 -8.87 -20.47 47.93
C LYS A 221 -8.29 -20.71 49.34
N LYS A 222 -7.34 -19.89 49.78
CA LYS A 222 -6.72 -20.00 51.12
C LYS A 222 -7.72 -19.80 52.24
N LEU A 223 -8.57 -18.76 52.15
CA LEU A 223 -9.66 -18.52 53.10
C LEU A 223 -10.69 -19.65 53.13
N THR A 224 -11.00 -20.25 51.97
CA THR A 224 -11.88 -21.43 51.87
C THR A 224 -11.24 -22.65 52.53
N ALA A 225 -9.95 -22.90 52.29
CA ALA A 225 -9.22 -24.00 52.93
C ALA A 225 -9.12 -23.82 54.46
N GLU A 226 -8.91 -22.59 54.93
CA GLU A 226 -8.84 -22.25 56.35
C GLU A 226 -10.21 -22.36 57.03
N LYS A 227 -11.29 -21.89 56.39
CA LYS A 227 -12.66 -22.15 56.83
C LYS A 227 -12.90 -23.66 57.00
N ASN A 228 -12.54 -24.46 55.99
CA ASN A 228 -12.68 -25.91 56.01
C ASN A 228 -11.72 -26.60 57.01
N ARG A 229 -10.72 -25.90 57.57
CA ARG A 229 -9.91 -26.35 58.73
C ARG A 229 -10.67 -26.08 60.03
N ILE A 230 -11.10 -24.85 60.24
CA ILE A 230 -11.83 -24.41 61.44
C ILE A 230 -13.14 -25.18 61.62
N GLU A 231 -13.89 -25.47 60.54
CA GLU A 231 -15.12 -26.28 60.60
C GLU A 231 -14.86 -27.73 61.07
N ARG A 232 -13.69 -28.31 60.78
CA ARG A 232 -13.29 -29.62 61.30
C ARG A 232 -12.88 -29.52 62.77
N GLU A 233 -12.01 -28.57 63.11
CA GLU A 233 -11.55 -28.37 64.49
C GLU A 233 -12.72 -28.07 65.45
N HIS A 234 -13.73 -27.32 65.01
CA HIS A 234 -14.97 -27.09 65.75
C HIS A 234 -15.83 -28.36 65.88
N LYS A 235 -15.92 -29.20 64.83
CA LYS A 235 -16.62 -30.50 64.88
C LYS A 235 -15.95 -31.45 65.87
N ASP A 236 -14.62 -31.55 65.81
CA ASP A 236 -13.84 -32.46 66.66
C ASP A 236 -13.87 -31.99 68.13
N SER A 237 -13.78 -30.67 68.37
CA SER A 237 -13.99 -30.07 69.70
C SER A 237 -15.38 -30.35 70.25
N ARG A 238 -16.43 -30.31 69.41
CA ARG A 238 -17.79 -30.65 69.82
C ARG A 238 -17.92 -32.12 70.20
N GLN A 239 -17.32 -33.04 69.43
CA GLN A 239 -17.29 -34.47 69.78
C GLN A 239 -16.55 -34.72 71.12
N GLN A 240 -15.50 -33.95 71.40
CA GLN A 240 -14.80 -33.99 72.69
C GLN A 240 -15.69 -33.49 73.84
N ILE A 241 -16.46 -32.42 73.64
CA ILE A 241 -17.45 -31.91 74.62
C ILE A 241 -18.56 -32.94 74.86
N ASP A 242 -19.10 -33.57 73.81
CA ASP A 242 -20.14 -34.59 73.91
C ASP A 242 -19.62 -35.80 74.72
N HIS A 243 -18.41 -36.29 74.41
CA HIS A 243 -17.76 -37.38 75.15
C HIS A 243 -17.48 -37.02 76.63
N LEU A 244 -16.99 -35.81 76.91
CA LEU A 244 -16.79 -35.33 78.29
C LEU A 244 -18.12 -35.19 79.04
N THR A 245 -19.19 -34.80 78.35
CA THR A 245 -20.55 -34.71 78.91
C THR A 245 -21.06 -36.09 79.31
N SER A 246 -20.96 -37.10 78.43
CA SER A 246 -21.31 -38.48 78.78
C SER A 246 -20.45 -39.05 79.91
N ARG A 247 -19.15 -38.75 79.93
CA ARG A 247 -18.25 -39.14 81.04
C ARG A 247 -18.68 -38.51 82.37
N ASN A 248 -19.06 -37.23 82.37
CA ASN A 248 -19.56 -36.54 83.56
C ASN A 248 -20.91 -37.11 84.02
N GLN A 249 -21.84 -37.41 83.11
CA GLN A 249 -23.11 -38.08 83.43
C GLN A 249 -22.88 -39.43 84.13
N HIS A 250 -21.96 -40.25 83.60
CA HIS A 250 -21.58 -41.53 84.22
C HIS A 250 -20.92 -41.34 85.60
N LEU A 251 -20.06 -40.32 85.77
CA LEU A 251 -19.46 -40.01 87.07
C LEU A 251 -20.51 -39.53 88.09
N VAL A 252 -21.49 -38.73 87.68
CA VAL A 252 -22.62 -38.33 88.53
C VAL A 252 -23.48 -39.53 88.92
N GLN A 253 -23.81 -40.42 88.00
CA GLN A 253 -24.52 -41.68 88.30
C GLN A 253 -23.74 -42.55 89.30
N LYS A 254 -22.42 -42.70 89.11
CA LYS A 254 -21.56 -43.41 90.06
C LYS A 254 -21.53 -42.75 91.44
N SER A 255 -21.50 -41.41 91.51
CA SER A 255 -21.55 -40.66 92.77
C SER A 255 -22.90 -40.83 93.49
N ILE A 256 -24.02 -40.90 92.75
CA ILE A 256 -25.35 -41.18 93.32
C ILE A 256 -25.39 -42.61 93.87
N SER A 257 -24.87 -43.59 93.14
CA SER A 257 -24.79 -44.99 93.57
C SER A 257 -23.94 -45.17 94.84
N LEU A 258 -22.75 -44.57 94.89
CA LEU A 258 -21.90 -44.57 96.09
C LEU A 258 -22.53 -43.82 97.27
N GLY A 259 -23.32 -42.77 97.00
CA GLY A 259 -24.12 -42.07 98.02
C GLY A 259 -25.20 -42.96 98.63
N ALA A 260 -25.90 -43.73 97.80
CA ALA A 260 -26.89 -44.71 98.25
C ALA A 260 -26.24 -45.86 99.06
N GLU A 261 -25.11 -46.38 98.59
CA GLU A 261 -24.32 -47.40 99.30
C GLU A 261 -23.83 -46.91 100.67
N LYS A 262 -23.27 -45.70 100.74
CA LYS A 262 -22.89 -45.04 102.00
C LYS A 262 -24.08 -44.89 102.96
N ASN A 263 -25.25 -44.50 102.45
CA ASN A 263 -26.45 -44.36 103.28
C ASN A 263 -26.97 -45.72 103.77
N LYS A 264 -26.88 -46.78 102.95
CA LYS A 264 -27.19 -48.15 103.36
C LYS A 264 -26.24 -48.61 104.46
N LEU A 265 -24.92 -48.52 104.26
CA LEU A 265 -23.91 -48.88 105.26
C LEU A 265 -24.10 -48.12 106.58
N LYS A 266 -24.54 -46.85 106.52
CA LYS A 266 -24.89 -46.08 107.72
C LYS A 266 -26.14 -46.62 108.44
N SER A 267 -27.14 -47.09 107.69
CA SER A 267 -28.33 -47.75 108.26
C SER A 267 -27.98 -49.12 108.86
N ASP A 268 -27.16 -49.91 108.16
CA ASP A 268 -26.68 -51.22 108.63
C ASP A 268 -25.86 -51.06 109.93
N LEU A 269 -25.01 -50.03 110.01
CA LEU A 269 -24.25 -49.66 111.22
C LEU A 269 -25.16 -49.27 112.39
N TYR A 270 -26.19 -48.45 112.17
CA TYR A 270 -27.15 -48.12 113.24
C TYR A 270 -27.93 -49.36 113.70
N SER A 271 -28.34 -50.23 112.78
CA SER A 271 -29.01 -51.50 113.09
C SER A 271 -28.12 -52.41 113.97
N GLN A 272 -26.84 -52.54 113.63
CA GLN A 272 -25.86 -53.28 114.45
C GLN A 272 -25.60 -52.62 115.80
N GLN A 273 -25.63 -51.29 115.88
CA GLN A 273 -25.45 -50.57 117.14
C GLN A 273 -26.67 -50.74 118.07
N ASP A 274 -27.89 -50.73 117.54
CA ASP A 274 -29.11 -51.04 118.29
C ASP A 274 -29.15 -52.52 118.70
N GLU A 275 -28.76 -53.44 117.82
CA GLU A 275 -28.60 -54.86 118.16
C GLU A 275 -27.58 -55.05 119.29
N TYR A 276 -26.42 -54.38 119.24
CA TYR A 276 -25.41 -54.41 120.30
C TYR A 276 -25.94 -53.81 121.62
N VAL A 277 -26.72 -52.72 121.57
CA VAL A 277 -27.39 -52.16 122.75
C VAL A 277 -28.41 -53.15 123.32
N GLN A 278 -29.20 -53.83 122.49
CA GLN A 278 -30.13 -54.88 122.91
C GLN A 278 -29.39 -56.08 123.51
N LEU A 279 -28.31 -56.56 122.88
CA LEU A 279 -27.44 -57.62 123.42
C LEU A 279 -26.83 -57.22 124.77
N ARG A 280 -26.45 -55.95 124.95
CA ARG A 280 -25.95 -55.43 126.22
C ARG A 280 -27.05 -55.35 127.28
N GLN A 281 -28.30 -55.07 126.89
CA GLN A 281 -29.46 -55.11 127.77
C GLN A 281 -29.88 -56.54 128.14
N THR A 282 -29.89 -57.49 127.19
CA THR A 282 -30.21 -58.89 127.49
C THR A 282 -29.12 -59.53 128.34
N ASN A 283 -27.83 -59.26 128.08
CA ASN A 283 -26.75 -59.67 128.97
C ASN A 283 -26.86 -59.05 130.37
N ARG A 284 -27.28 -57.78 130.50
CA ARG A 284 -27.60 -57.18 131.82
C ARG A 284 -28.78 -57.88 132.50
N LYS A 285 -29.86 -58.20 131.77
CA LYS A 285 -31.00 -58.96 132.29
C LYS A 285 -30.57 -60.36 132.74
N LEU A 286 -29.87 -61.11 131.90
CA LEU A 286 -29.30 -62.43 132.21
C LEU A 286 -28.30 -62.39 133.38
N ALA A 287 -27.51 -61.31 133.54
CA ALA A 287 -26.66 -61.13 134.71
C ALA A 287 -27.48 -60.85 135.99
N SER A 288 -28.54 -60.04 135.89
CA SER A 288 -29.46 -59.79 137.01
C SER A 288 -30.28 -61.03 137.37
N GLU A 289 -30.62 -61.87 136.38
CA GLU A 289 -31.33 -63.14 136.54
C GLU A 289 -30.41 -64.24 137.07
N LYS A 290 -29.16 -64.33 136.61
CA LYS A 290 -28.11 -65.15 137.23
C LYS A 290 -27.91 -64.76 138.70
N ASN A 291 -27.96 -63.47 139.02
CA ASN A 291 -27.89 -62.98 140.39
C ASN A 291 -29.17 -63.25 141.21
N SER A 292 -30.36 -63.17 140.62
CA SER A 292 -31.62 -63.51 141.30
C SER A 292 -31.82 -65.02 141.44
N LEU A 293 -31.28 -65.83 140.52
CA LEU A 293 -31.16 -67.29 140.62
C LEU A 293 -30.13 -67.68 141.68
N LYS A 294 -28.97 -67.00 141.77
CA LYS A 294 -28.00 -67.16 142.86
C LYS A 294 -28.61 -66.80 144.23
N ARG A 295 -29.49 -65.78 144.28
CA ARG A 295 -30.31 -65.49 145.47
C ARG A 295 -31.37 -66.56 145.71
N ARG A 296 -32.05 -67.07 144.67
CA ARG A 296 -33.04 -68.15 144.79
C ARG A 296 -32.44 -69.46 145.26
N SER A 297 -31.23 -69.85 144.82
CA SER A 297 -30.51 -71.00 145.39
C SER A 297 -30.11 -70.73 146.84
N GLY A 298 -29.70 -69.49 147.16
CA GLY A 298 -29.48 -69.05 148.55
C GLY A 298 -30.73 -69.20 149.43
N THR A 299 -31.93 -68.91 148.92
CA THR A 299 -33.20 -69.08 149.67
C THR A 299 -33.80 -70.48 149.57
N PHE A 300 -33.45 -71.29 148.56
CA PHE A 300 -33.86 -72.69 148.45
C PHE A 300 -33.15 -73.56 149.50
N ASN A 301 -31.97 -73.12 149.98
CA ASN A 301 -31.29 -73.70 151.13
C ASN A 301 -31.93 -73.35 152.50
N ILE A 302 -33.07 -72.65 152.54
CA ILE A 302 -33.72 -72.22 153.80
C ILE A 302 -35.22 -72.63 153.83
N ARG A 303 -35.54 -73.81 153.27
CA ARG A 303 -36.79 -74.62 153.42
C ARG A 303 -36.69 -75.79 152.43
N ILE A 304 -36.76 -77.09 152.79
CA ILE A 304 -37.27 -77.78 154.00
C ILE A 304 -36.38 -79.02 154.32
N ASP A 305 -36.18 -79.28 155.61
CA ASP A 305 -35.55 -80.46 156.24
C ASP A 305 -36.50 -81.69 156.20
N PRO A 306 -36.05 -82.96 155.98
CA PRO A 306 -35.68 -83.81 157.12
C PRO A 306 -34.72 -85.02 156.89
N THR A 307 -34.42 -85.71 158.01
CA THR A 307 -34.10 -87.15 158.17
C THR A 307 -32.72 -87.73 157.78
N ALA A 308 -32.05 -88.21 158.84
CA ALA A 308 -30.96 -89.20 158.86
C ALA A 308 -31.48 -90.64 158.53
N PRO A 309 -30.69 -91.75 158.44
CA PRO A 309 -29.40 -91.95 159.14
C PRO A 309 -28.26 -92.78 158.46
N LEU A 310 -27.07 -92.70 159.07
CA LEU A 310 -26.03 -93.75 159.26
C LEU A 310 -25.61 -94.61 158.04
N THR A 311 -24.34 -94.65 157.63
CA THR A 311 -23.14 -94.90 158.46
C THR A 311 -21.83 -94.46 157.76
N LYS A 312 -20.83 -94.04 158.58
CA LYS A 312 -19.37 -94.35 158.54
C LYS A 312 -18.63 -94.41 157.19
N ASP A 313 -17.43 -93.87 157.01
CA ASP A 313 -16.45 -93.15 157.87
C ASP A 313 -15.40 -92.50 156.90
N SER A 314 -14.44 -91.61 157.20
CA SER A 314 -13.90 -91.06 158.46
C SER A 314 -13.29 -89.64 158.18
N VAL A 315 -13.30 -88.64 159.09
CA VAL A 315 -12.26 -88.30 160.12
C VAL A 315 -11.01 -87.61 159.50
N ILE A 316 -10.45 -86.50 160.01
CA ILE A 316 -10.45 -85.82 161.34
C ILE A 316 -11.17 -84.44 161.24
N LYS A 317 -12.17 -84.05 162.06
CA LYS A 317 -12.33 -83.99 163.55
C LYS A 317 -11.67 -82.76 164.20
N SER A 318 -12.01 -82.28 165.40
CA SER A 318 -13.24 -82.28 166.27
C SER A 318 -12.89 -81.41 167.53
N ASP A 319 -13.47 -81.40 168.73
CA ASP A 319 -14.60 -82.00 169.50
C ASP A 319 -14.81 -81.04 170.71
N ASN A 320 -15.96 -80.85 171.38
CA ASN A 320 -17.36 -81.21 171.16
C ASN A 320 -18.26 -80.21 171.99
N SER A 321 -19.45 -80.63 172.40
CA SER A 321 -20.40 -79.99 173.33
C SER A 321 -20.25 -80.47 174.78
N SER A 322 -20.78 -79.75 175.78
CA SER A 322 -21.80 -80.31 176.72
C SER A 322 -22.24 -79.42 177.91
N SER A 323 -23.57 -79.39 178.10
CA SER A 323 -24.33 -79.50 179.37
C SER A 323 -23.78 -79.01 180.73
N ARG A 324 -24.46 -77.97 181.26
CA ARG A 324 -24.93 -77.75 182.65
C ARG A 324 -23.98 -77.83 183.87
N THR A 325 -24.27 -76.88 184.78
CA THR A 325 -24.13 -76.90 186.26
C THR A 325 -22.74 -76.76 186.91
N ILE A 326 -22.52 -75.52 187.38
CA ILE A 326 -21.88 -75.13 188.65
C ILE A 326 -20.33 -75.07 188.67
N SER A 327 -19.85 -73.91 189.14
CA SER A 327 -18.47 -73.49 189.44
C SER A 327 -17.54 -73.12 188.27
N GLU A 328 -16.86 -71.97 188.47
CA GLU A 328 -15.61 -71.47 187.86
C GLU A 328 -15.49 -71.28 186.31
N ILE A 329 -14.69 -70.32 185.79
CA ILE A 329 -14.76 -68.83 185.86
C ILE A 329 -13.86 -68.21 184.74
N GLU A 330 -14.27 -67.05 184.20
CA GLU A 330 -13.51 -66.00 183.45
C GLU A 330 -12.97 -66.13 181.99
N ASP A 331 -12.51 -67.26 181.44
CA ASP A 331 -11.57 -67.20 180.27
C ASP A 331 -12.12 -67.09 178.80
N THR A 332 -13.43 -66.97 178.55
CA THR A 332 -13.99 -67.21 177.17
C THR A 332 -14.22 -66.00 176.26
N THR A 333 -14.04 -64.76 176.71
CA THR A 333 -14.47 -63.56 175.95
C THR A 333 -13.62 -63.26 174.70
N THR A 334 -12.30 -63.51 174.77
CA THR A 334 -11.31 -63.05 173.76
C THR A 334 -11.39 -63.77 172.41
N VAL A 335 -11.95 -64.99 172.37
CA VAL A 335 -11.99 -65.82 171.15
C VAL A 335 -13.01 -65.30 170.12
N ILE A 336 -14.12 -64.70 170.57
CA ILE A 336 -15.19 -64.21 169.70
C ILE A 336 -14.76 -62.93 168.95
N GLU A 337 -13.95 -62.08 169.59
CA GLU A 337 -13.44 -60.84 168.98
C GLU A 337 -12.45 -61.14 167.85
N LEU A 338 -11.60 -62.16 168.01
CA LEU A 338 -10.67 -62.61 166.97
C LEU A 338 -11.36 -63.16 165.73
N GLU A 339 -12.46 -63.90 165.89
CA GLU A 339 -13.22 -64.46 164.77
C GLU A 339 -13.96 -63.36 163.98
N ASN A 340 -14.46 -62.31 164.66
CA ASN A 340 -15.02 -61.13 164.00
C ASN A 340 -13.96 -60.36 163.19
N ALA A 341 -12.81 -60.07 163.79
CA ALA A 341 -11.70 -59.39 163.11
C ALA A 341 -11.19 -60.18 161.88
N ARG A 342 -11.23 -61.52 161.95
CA ARG A 342 -10.87 -62.40 160.82
C ARG A 342 -11.82 -62.28 159.64
N ASN A 343 -13.13 -62.23 159.90
CA ASN A 343 -14.14 -62.02 158.86
C ASN A 343 -14.02 -60.63 158.23
N GLU A 344 -13.74 -59.59 159.02
CA GLU A 344 -13.48 -58.23 158.51
C GLU A 344 -12.21 -58.18 157.64
N ILE A 345 -11.15 -58.91 158.00
CA ILE A 345 -9.94 -59.05 157.17
C ILE A 345 -10.24 -59.71 155.82
N ASP A 346 -11.10 -60.74 155.77
CA ASP A 346 -11.45 -61.41 154.51
C ASP A 346 -12.45 -60.60 153.66
N GLU A 347 -13.33 -59.80 154.26
CA GLU A 347 -14.14 -58.79 153.56
C GLU A 347 -13.24 -57.70 152.95
N LEU A 348 -12.26 -57.19 153.72
CA LEU A 348 -11.26 -56.22 153.23
C LEU A 348 -10.37 -56.81 152.13
N ARG A 349 -9.98 -58.10 152.21
CA ARG A 349 -9.26 -58.79 151.12
C ARG A 349 -10.09 -58.87 149.85
N ASN A 350 -11.40 -59.13 149.95
CA ASN A 350 -12.30 -59.11 148.79
C ASN A 350 -12.42 -57.69 148.20
N GLN A 351 -12.52 -56.66 149.03
CA GLN A 351 -12.51 -55.26 148.57
C GLN A 351 -11.19 -54.88 147.89
N ILE A 352 -10.04 -55.27 148.46
CA ILE A 352 -8.72 -55.09 147.85
C ILE A 352 -8.63 -55.81 146.50
N SER A 353 -9.15 -57.04 146.39
CA SER A 353 -9.20 -57.81 145.14
C SER A 353 -10.07 -57.13 144.06
N ILE A 354 -11.21 -56.53 144.45
CA ILE A 354 -12.05 -55.72 143.56
C ILE A 354 -11.28 -54.48 143.11
N ILE A 355 -10.70 -53.71 144.03
CA ILE A 355 -9.92 -52.49 143.75
C ILE A 355 -8.70 -52.78 142.86
N GLN A 356 -8.06 -53.94 143.01
CA GLN A 356 -6.96 -54.37 142.13
C GLN A 356 -7.45 -54.67 140.70
N ASN A 357 -8.62 -55.31 140.56
CA ASN A 357 -9.22 -55.56 139.24
C ASN A 357 -9.73 -54.26 138.58
N ASP A 358 -10.33 -53.34 139.34
CA ASP A 358 -10.75 -52.03 138.86
C ASP A 358 -9.52 -51.18 138.46
N GLY A 359 -8.46 -51.19 139.26
CA GLY A 359 -7.19 -50.54 138.94
C GLY A 359 -6.52 -51.10 137.68
N LYS A 360 -6.58 -52.41 137.47
CA LYS A 360 -6.14 -53.06 136.22
C LYS A 360 -7.00 -52.61 135.04
N THR A 361 -8.32 -52.61 135.20
CA THR A 361 -9.28 -52.21 134.16
C THR A 361 -9.11 -50.74 133.77
N LEU A 362 -8.87 -49.86 134.75
CA LEU A 362 -8.53 -48.43 134.52
C LEU A 362 -7.16 -48.26 133.84
N THR A 363 -6.19 -49.12 134.15
CA THR A 363 -4.88 -49.11 133.47
C THR A 363 -5.02 -49.52 132.00
N GLU A 364 -5.79 -50.58 131.72
CA GLU A 364 -6.10 -51.03 130.34
C GLU A 364 -6.90 -49.96 129.57
N ALA A 365 -7.87 -49.30 130.21
CA ALA A 365 -8.62 -48.19 129.62
C ALA A 365 -7.72 -46.98 129.30
N ASN A 366 -6.83 -46.58 130.20
CA ASN A 366 -5.87 -45.50 129.96
C ASN A 366 -4.86 -45.84 128.84
N GLN A 367 -4.42 -47.09 128.74
CA GLN A 367 -3.59 -47.54 127.62
C GLN A 367 -4.36 -47.46 126.29
N GLN A 368 -5.65 -47.80 126.27
CA GLN A 368 -6.46 -47.68 125.05
C GLN A 368 -6.70 -46.21 124.68
N LEU A 369 -7.10 -45.36 125.62
CA LEU A 369 -7.25 -43.91 125.40
C LEU A 369 -5.94 -43.26 124.89
N THR A 370 -4.78 -43.76 125.32
CA THR A 370 -3.48 -43.30 124.81
C THR A 370 -3.26 -43.70 123.35
N LYS A 371 -3.65 -44.91 122.93
CA LYS A 371 -3.62 -45.33 121.52
C LYS A 371 -4.59 -44.51 120.68
N ASP A 372 -5.82 -44.32 121.17
CA ASP A 372 -6.87 -43.58 120.47
C ASP A 372 -6.45 -42.10 120.27
N LYS A 373 -5.86 -41.47 121.30
CA LYS A 373 -5.25 -40.14 121.20
C LYS A 373 -4.15 -40.08 120.14
N ASN A 374 -3.22 -41.04 120.15
CA ASN A 374 -2.12 -41.06 119.19
C ASN A 374 -2.63 -41.26 117.74
N GLN A 375 -3.66 -42.09 117.55
CA GLN A 375 -4.30 -42.28 116.25
C GLN A 375 -5.03 -41.02 115.76
N LEU A 376 -5.69 -40.29 116.67
CA LEU A 376 -6.28 -38.99 116.37
C LEU A 376 -5.21 -37.95 116.01
N GLU A 377 -4.07 -37.90 116.69
CA GLU A 377 -2.95 -37.01 116.34
C GLU A 377 -2.36 -37.31 114.96
N ILE A 378 -2.27 -38.59 114.55
CA ILE A 378 -1.89 -38.99 113.19
C ILE A 378 -2.94 -38.49 112.18
N THR A 379 -4.22 -38.79 112.44
CA THR A 379 -5.33 -38.43 111.54
C THR A 379 -5.45 -36.91 111.36
N ILE A 380 -5.19 -36.12 112.41
CA ILE A 380 -5.15 -34.66 112.36
C ILE A 380 -4.03 -34.16 111.45
N LYS A 381 -2.83 -34.76 111.51
CA LYS A 381 -1.71 -34.40 110.61
C LYS A 381 -2.02 -34.73 109.16
N GLU A 382 -2.55 -35.93 108.88
CA GLU A 382 -2.98 -36.32 107.53
C GLU A 382 -4.03 -35.35 106.97
N CYS A 383 -4.98 -34.90 107.81
CA CYS A 383 -5.94 -33.86 107.43
C CYS A 383 -5.29 -32.49 107.20
N GLN A 384 -4.30 -32.08 108.00
CA GLN A 384 -3.58 -30.82 107.84
C GLN A 384 -2.77 -30.81 106.53
N GLU A 385 -1.94 -31.83 106.29
CA GLU A 385 -1.19 -32.00 105.05
C GLU A 385 -2.12 -32.02 103.83
N ARG A 386 -3.29 -32.66 103.94
CA ARG A 386 -4.28 -32.69 102.86
C ARG A 386 -4.94 -31.33 102.62
N ILE A 387 -5.15 -30.51 103.65
CA ILE A 387 -5.62 -29.13 103.52
C ILE A 387 -4.55 -28.27 102.84
N GLU A 388 -3.28 -28.38 103.22
CA GLU A 388 -2.18 -27.63 102.60
C GLU A 388 -2.02 -27.97 101.11
N GLN A 389 -2.10 -29.25 100.74
CA GLN A 389 -2.14 -29.70 99.34
C GLN A 389 -3.30 -29.06 98.56
N LEU A 390 -4.51 -29.04 99.14
CA LEU A 390 -5.70 -28.45 98.51
C LEU A 390 -5.60 -26.92 98.40
N VAL A 391 -5.02 -26.23 99.39
CA VAL A 391 -4.76 -24.79 99.32
C VAL A 391 -3.74 -24.47 98.23
N SER A 392 -2.65 -25.24 98.13
CA SER A 392 -1.64 -25.06 97.08
C SER A 392 -2.23 -25.31 95.69
N HIS A 393 -3.07 -26.34 95.52
CA HIS A 393 -3.70 -26.64 94.23
C HIS A 393 -4.77 -25.61 93.86
N ASN A 394 -5.59 -25.15 94.81
CA ASN A 394 -6.55 -24.06 94.58
C ASN A 394 -5.84 -22.77 94.16
N LYS A 395 -4.65 -22.48 94.72
CA LYS A 395 -3.85 -21.32 94.28
C LYS A 395 -3.42 -21.46 92.81
N GLN A 396 -2.89 -22.62 92.41
CA GLN A 396 -2.52 -22.90 91.02
C GLN A 396 -3.71 -22.71 90.07
N LEU A 397 -4.89 -23.21 90.44
CA LEU A 397 -6.11 -23.05 89.64
C LEU A 397 -6.60 -21.59 89.54
N ILE A 398 -6.34 -20.76 90.56
CA ILE A 398 -6.60 -19.32 90.52
C ILE A 398 -5.61 -18.64 89.56
N ASP A 399 -4.32 -18.94 89.69
CA ASP A 399 -3.26 -18.40 88.83
C ASP A 399 -3.50 -18.79 87.35
N GLU A 400 -3.94 -20.03 87.07
CA GLU A 400 -4.35 -20.49 85.74
C GLU A 400 -5.60 -19.76 85.23
N LEU A 401 -6.64 -19.59 86.05
CA LEU A 401 -7.85 -18.84 85.68
C LEU A 401 -7.58 -17.37 85.36
N GLU A 402 -6.63 -16.74 86.05
CA GLU A 402 -6.24 -15.35 85.80
C GLU A 402 -5.47 -15.21 84.47
N ASN A 403 -4.54 -16.14 84.19
CA ASN A 403 -3.87 -16.22 82.88
C ASN A 403 -4.85 -16.50 81.73
N LEU A 404 -5.83 -17.38 81.93
CA LEU A 404 -6.87 -17.67 80.94
C LEU A 404 -7.77 -16.45 80.67
N LYS A 405 -8.14 -15.68 81.69
CA LYS A 405 -8.85 -14.40 81.50
C LYS A 405 -8.02 -13.40 80.68
N ALA A 406 -6.74 -13.23 81.00
CA ALA A 406 -5.87 -12.29 80.31
C ALA A 406 -5.68 -12.67 78.82
N THR A 407 -5.45 -13.96 78.53
CA THR A 407 -5.35 -14.45 77.14
C THR A 407 -6.68 -14.34 76.38
N ASN A 408 -7.83 -14.59 77.01
CA ASN A 408 -9.13 -14.38 76.39
C ASN A 408 -9.36 -12.90 76.03
N GLN A 409 -9.11 -11.97 76.97
CA GLN A 409 -9.20 -10.53 76.72
C GLN A 409 -8.28 -10.07 75.58
N GLN A 410 -7.04 -10.57 75.53
CA GLN A 410 -6.14 -10.27 74.41
C GLN A 410 -6.67 -10.84 73.07
N SER A 411 -7.31 -12.01 73.08
CA SER A 411 -7.93 -12.58 71.88
C SER A 411 -9.14 -11.78 71.39
N GLU A 412 -9.92 -11.21 72.31
CA GLU A 412 -11.05 -10.32 72.00
C GLU A 412 -10.55 -8.99 71.41
N ILE A 413 -9.52 -8.38 72.00
CA ILE A 413 -8.86 -7.17 71.46
C ILE A 413 -8.32 -7.42 70.05
N ASN A 414 -7.60 -8.54 69.85
CA ASN A 414 -7.05 -8.92 68.56
C ASN A 414 -8.17 -9.16 67.52
N ARG A 415 -9.28 -9.76 67.94
CA ARG A 415 -10.46 -9.98 67.09
C ARG A 415 -11.10 -8.66 66.68
N SER A 416 -11.44 -7.77 67.61
CA SER A 416 -12.07 -6.48 67.31
C SER A 416 -11.17 -5.60 66.44
N SER A 417 -9.85 -5.59 66.68
CA SER A 417 -8.89 -4.91 65.81
C SER A 417 -8.95 -5.42 64.37
N ARG A 418 -9.08 -6.74 64.18
CA ARG A 418 -9.16 -7.36 62.84
C ARG A 418 -10.52 -7.18 62.18
N GLU A 419 -11.61 -7.13 62.95
CA GLU A 419 -12.95 -6.78 62.45
C GLU A 419 -12.99 -5.33 61.94
N VAL A 420 -12.33 -4.39 62.63
CA VAL A 420 -12.14 -3.00 62.15
C VAL A 420 -11.29 -2.94 60.88
N GLU A 421 -10.16 -3.66 60.83
CA GLU A 421 -9.29 -3.71 59.64
C GLU A 421 -10.01 -4.27 58.41
N LEU A 422 -10.80 -5.33 58.59
CA LEU A 422 -11.63 -5.92 57.53
C LEU A 422 -12.76 -4.98 57.09
N SER A 423 -13.39 -4.27 58.02
CA SER A 423 -14.42 -3.28 57.71
C SER A 423 -13.86 -2.13 56.86
N ALA A 424 -12.70 -1.58 57.24
CA ALA A 424 -12.01 -0.54 56.48
C ALA A 424 -11.66 -0.98 55.06
N LYS A 425 -11.08 -2.18 54.89
CA LYS A 425 -10.77 -2.76 53.57
C LYS A 425 -12.01 -3.03 52.72
N MET A 426 -13.13 -3.42 53.34
CA MET A 426 -14.40 -3.61 52.63
C MET A 426 -14.99 -2.27 52.17
N GLN A 427 -14.83 -1.20 52.94
CA GLN A 427 -15.22 0.15 52.56
C GLN A 427 -14.34 0.73 51.44
N GLU A 428 -13.02 0.50 51.50
CA GLU A 428 -12.06 0.84 50.43
C GLU A 428 -12.40 0.14 49.12
N LEU A 429 -12.63 -1.18 49.15
CA LEU A 429 -13.08 -1.96 47.98
C LEU A 429 -14.42 -1.49 47.43
N THR A 430 -15.34 -1.06 48.31
CA THR A 430 -16.64 -0.50 47.87
C THR A 430 -16.45 0.82 47.13
N THR A 431 -15.60 1.72 47.67
CA THR A 431 -15.27 3.01 47.05
C THR A 431 -14.58 2.83 45.69
N LEU A 432 -13.60 1.92 45.61
CA LEU A 432 -12.91 1.59 44.37
C LEU A 432 -13.87 1.01 43.31
N ASN A 433 -14.78 0.12 43.72
CA ASN A 433 -15.79 -0.43 42.81
C ASN A 433 -16.75 0.67 42.30
N SER A 434 -17.16 1.63 43.15
CA SER A 434 -17.94 2.79 42.70
C SER A 434 -17.19 3.63 41.66
N GLN A 435 -15.91 3.92 41.89
CA GLN A 435 -15.07 4.66 40.92
C GLN A 435 -14.94 3.92 39.58
N MET A 436 -14.75 2.58 39.61
CA MET A 436 -14.70 1.78 38.39
C MET A 436 -16.05 1.76 37.63
N GLN A 437 -17.19 1.76 38.33
CA GLN A 437 -18.50 1.88 37.67
C GLN A 437 -18.72 3.25 37.03
N GLU A 438 -18.24 4.32 37.67
CA GLU A 438 -18.27 5.69 37.12
C GLU A 438 -17.40 5.80 35.86
N GLU A 439 -16.16 5.30 35.89
CA GLU A 439 -15.26 5.25 34.73
C GLU A 439 -15.85 4.42 33.58
N ILE A 440 -16.45 3.26 33.87
CA ILE A 440 -17.18 2.44 32.89
C ILE A 440 -18.37 3.21 32.29
N SER A 441 -19.07 4.04 33.07
CA SER A 441 -20.18 4.86 32.58
C SER A 441 -19.69 5.96 31.63
N ASN A 442 -18.61 6.65 32.00
CA ASN A 442 -18.01 7.71 31.17
C ASN A 442 -17.48 7.15 29.84
N LEU A 443 -16.76 6.01 29.88
CA LEU A 443 -16.27 5.33 28.68
C LEU A 443 -17.39 4.85 27.74
N ARG A 444 -18.57 4.50 28.28
CA ARG A 444 -19.76 4.18 27.47
C ARG A 444 -20.33 5.41 26.78
N GLN A 445 -20.34 6.56 27.46
CA GLN A 445 -20.80 7.83 26.89
C GLN A 445 -19.86 8.33 25.78
N ASP A 446 -18.55 8.26 26.00
CA ASP A 446 -17.53 8.60 24.99
C ASP A 446 -17.63 7.69 23.77
N TYR A 447 -17.78 6.37 23.97
CA TYR A 447 -17.97 5.40 22.90
C TYR A 447 -19.21 5.72 22.03
N GLU A 448 -20.35 6.01 22.65
CA GLU A 448 -21.58 6.32 21.92
C GLU A 448 -21.46 7.66 21.17
N SER A 449 -20.78 8.67 21.76
CA SER A 449 -20.47 9.92 21.06
C SER A 449 -19.54 9.72 19.85
N VAL A 450 -18.53 8.87 19.96
CA VAL A 450 -17.64 8.52 18.82
C VAL A 450 -18.41 7.77 17.73
N LYS A 451 -19.33 6.88 18.11
CA LYS A 451 -20.23 6.14 17.19
C LYS A 451 -21.20 7.06 16.45
N ASP A 452 -21.81 8.04 17.12
CA ASP A 452 -22.67 9.05 16.49
C ASP A 452 -21.87 9.92 15.51
N ASN A 453 -20.68 10.38 15.90
CA ASN A 453 -19.78 11.12 15.01
C ASN A 453 -19.36 10.29 13.79
N ASN A 454 -19.07 8.99 13.96
CA ASN A 454 -18.75 8.09 12.86
C ASN A 454 -19.95 7.89 11.91
N THR A 455 -21.16 7.77 12.46
CA THR A 455 -22.41 7.69 11.67
C THR A 455 -22.62 8.95 10.83
N LEU A 456 -22.38 10.14 11.41
CA LEU A 456 -22.42 11.42 10.69
C LEU A 456 -21.34 11.53 9.60
N LEU A 457 -20.15 10.94 9.81
CA LEU A 457 -19.09 10.89 8.81
C LEU A 457 -19.43 9.94 7.65
N ILE A 458 -20.06 8.80 7.93
CA ILE A 458 -20.55 7.86 6.92
C ILE A 458 -21.56 8.55 5.99
N SER A 459 -22.61 9.19 6.55
CA SER A 459 -23.61 9.89 5.71
C SER A 459 -23.06 11.10 4.96
N LYS A 460 -21.98 11.74 5.46
CA LYS A 460 -21.25 12.75 4.68
C LYS A 460 -20.46 12.14 3.53
N ASN A 461 -19.85 10.97 3.73
CA ASN A 461 -19.14 10.27 2.67
C ASN A 461 -20.10 9.77 1.57
N GLU A 462 -21.23 9.18 1.95
CA GLU A 462 -22.32 8.80 1.04
C GLU A 462 -22.82 10.00 0.22
N HIS A 463 -22.98 11.18 0.84
CA HIS A 463 -23.34 12.41 0.12
C HIS A 463 -22.28 12.81 -0.92
N TRP A 464 -20.99 12.80 -0.56
CA TRP A 464 -19.91 13.13 -1.51
C TRP A 464 -19.75 12.10 -2.62
N GLU A 465 -19.97 10.80 -2.36
CA GLU A 465 -19.96 9.75 -3.39
C GLU A 465 -21.10 9.92 -4.40
N ASN A 466 -22.28 10.33 -3.95
CA ASN A 466 -23.39 10.72 -4.83
C ASN A 466 -23.03 11.95 -5.68
N THR A 467 -22.52 13.04 -5.08
CA THR A 467 -22.09 14.23 -5.84
C THR A 467 -20.96 13.93 -6.84
N VAL A 468 -20.00 13.05 -6.50
CA VAL A 468 -18.97 12.59 -7.43
C VAL A 468 -19.57 11.80 -8.60
N THR A 469 -20.67 11.07 -8.38
CA THR A 469 -21.38 10.32 -9.42
C THR A 469 -22.14 11.27 -10.35
N GLU A 470 -22.92 12.22 -9.81
CA GLU A 470 -23.58 13.29 -10.58
C GLU A 470 -22.59 14.08 -11.46
N LEU A 471 -21.41 14.43 -10.90
CA LEU A 471 -20.37 15.13 -11.64
C LEU A 471 -19.75 14.29 -12.77
N ARG A 472 -19.63 12.96 -12.60
CA ARG A 472 -19.17 12.04 -13.66
C ARG A 472 -20.18 11.98 -14.80
N GLU A 473 -21.45 11.77 -14.51
CA GLU A 473 -22.52 11.81 -15.51
C GLU A 473 -22.54 13.15 -16.26
N ARG A 474 -22.34 14.27 -15.55
CA ARG A 474 -22.29 15.59 -16.16
C ARG A 474 -21.08 15.78 -17.09
N ILE A 475 -19.93 15.22 -16.74
CA ILE A 475 -18.74 15.20 -17.60
C ILE A 475 -18.98 14.34 -18.85
N GLU A 476 -19.66 13.21 -18.74
CA GLU A 476 -20.00 12.33 -19.86
C GLU A 476 -21.00 12.99 -20.84
N GLN A 477 -22.03 13.66 -20.31
CA GLN A 477 -22.97 14.49 -21.10
C GLN A 477 -22.23 15.59 -21.87
N LEU A 478 -21.34 16.33 -21.20
CA LEU A 478 -20.55 17.41 -21.82
C LEU A 478 -19.54 16.87 -22.85
N THR A 479 -18.95 15.69 -22.61
CA THR A 479 -18.06 15.01 -23.56
C THR A 479 -18.83 14.62 -24.82
N SER A 480 -20.02 14.04 -24.65
CA SER A 480 -20.93 13.66 -25.74
C SER A 480 -21.37 14.87 -26.57
N ARG A 481 -21.75 15.99 -25.93
CA ARG A 481 -22.11 17.22 -26.67
C ARG A 481 -20.91 17.85 -27.39
N ASN A 482 -19.72 17.79 -26.80
CA ASN A 482 -18.49 18.23 -27.47
C ASN A 482 -18.13 17.37 -28.69
N GLN A 483 -18.41 16.06 -28.67
CA GLN A 483 -18.27 15.22 -29.86
C GLN A 483 -19.27 15.64 -30.95
N GLN A 484 -20.55 15.80 -30.62
CA GLN A 484 -21.57 16.26 -31.58
C GLN A 484 -21.19 17.59 -32.23
N LEU A 485 -20.73 18.57 -31.44
CA LEU A 485 -20.27 19.87 -31.95
C LEU A 485 -19.07 19.76 -32.90
N ARG A 486 -18.15 18.81 -32.67
CA ARG A 486 -17.05 18.52 -33.60
C ARG A 486 -17.56 17.89 -34.90
N GLU A 487 -18.54 17.00 -34.83
CA GLU A 487 -19.17 16.40 -36.02
C GLU A 487 -19.98 17.43 -36.82
N GLU A 488 -20.70 18.33 -36.16
CA GLU A 488 -21.38 19.49 -36.75
C GLU A 488 -20.36 20.42 -37.44
N SER A 489 -19.27 20.76 -36.76
CA SER A 489 -18.19 21.60 -37.30
C SER A 489 -17.48 20.96 -38.51
N ASN A 490 -17.23 19.65 -38.47
CA ASN A 490 -16.68 18.90 -39.60
C ASN A 490 -17.62 18.90 -40.81
N LYS A 491 -18.94 18.66 -40.60
CA LYS A 491 -19.95 18.72 -41.67
C LYS A 491 -20.00 20.11 -42.33
N LEU A 492 -19.98 21.18 -41.54
CA LEU A 492 -19.93 22.56 -42.04
C LEU A 492 -18.62 22.86 -42.80
N THR A 493 -17.49 22.32 -42.32
CA THR A 493 -16.18 22.47 -42.99
C THR A 493 -16.18 21.79 -44.37
N THR A 494 -16.76 20.58 -44.48
CA THR A 494 -16.93 19.88 -45.75
C THR A 494 -17.84 20.67 -46.70
N GLN A 495 -19.02 21.12 -46.24
CA GLN A 495 -19.95 21.92 -47.04
C GLN A 495 -19.33 23.25 -47.52
N TYR A 496 -18.49 23.88 -46.69
CA TYR A 496 -17.74 25.08 -47.10
C TYR A 496 -16.71 24.74 -48.18
N GLY A 497 -15.96 23.64 -48.03
CA GLY A 497 -15.03 23.15 -49.07
C GLY A 497 -15.72 22.81 -50.39
N GLU A 498 -16.90 22.19 -50.34
CA GLU A 498 -17.75 21.91 -51.51
C GLU A 498 -18.20 23.21 -52.20
N ARG A 499 -18.70 24.20 -51.44
CA ARG A 499 -19.09 25.50 -51.98
C ARG A 499 -17.91 26.26 -52.62
N VAL A 500 -16.73 26.23 -51.99
CA VAL A 500 -15.51 26.81 -52.55
C VAL A 500 -15.07 26.08 -53.83
N ASN A 501 -15.11 24.75 -53.86
CA ASN A 501 -14.81 23.97 -55.06
C ASN A 501 -15.80 24.21 -56.20
N TYR A 502 -17.09 24.35 -55.90
CA TYR A 502 -18.12 24.75 -56.87
C TYR A 502 -17.85 26.16 -57.41
N SER A 503 -17.57 27.13 -56.53
CA SER A 503 -17.23 28.51 -56.90
C SER A 503 -16.00 28.57 -57.80
N ASN A 504 -14.89 27.93 -57.41
CA ASN A 504 -13.65 27.83 -58.20
C ASN A 504 -13.88 27.16 -59.57
N THR A 505 -14.76 26.15 -59.63
CA THR A 505 -15.11 25.47 -60.89
C THR A 505 -15.94 26.39 -61.78
N ARG A 506 -16.87 27.15 -61.19
CA ARG A 506 -17.70 28.13 -61.90
C ARG A 506 -16.87 29.31 -62.41
N GLU A 507 -15.92 29.80 -61.62
CA GLU A 507 -14.97 30.83 -62.03
C GLU A 507 -14.13 30.36 -63.23
N LYS A 508 -13.57 29.14 -63.19
CA LYS A 508 -12.86 28.54 -64.33
C LYS A 508 -13.71 28.45 -65.60
N GLN A 509 -14.99 28.07 -65.48
CA GLN A 509 -15.93 28.07 -66.61
C GLN A 509 -16.16 29.48 -67.17
N LEU A 510 -16.33 30.48 -66.30
CA LEU A 510 -16.53 31.87 -66.69
C LEU A 510 -15.28 32.45 -67.36
N ASN A 511 -14.09 32.22 -66.78
CA ASN A 511 -12.81 32.67 -67.34
C ASN A 511 -12.53 32.00 -68.71
N SER A 512 -12.85 30.71 -68.87
CA SER A 512 -12.78 30.04 -70.18
C SER A 512 -13.73 30.68 -71.20
N ARG A 513 -14.98 30.98 -70.80
CA ARG A 513 -15.95 31.65 -71.67
C ARG A 513 -15.59 33.11 -71.98
N ILE A 514 -14.87 33.80 -71.09
CA ILE A 514 -14.31 35.12 -71.37
C ILE A 514 -13.24 35.02 -72.46
N MET A 515 -12.29 34.08 -72.35
CA MET A 515 -11.26 33.86 -73.39
C MET A 515 -11.87 33.48 -74.75
N GLU A 516 -12.92 32.65 -74.78
CA GLU A 516 -13.69 32.34 -76.01
C GLU A 516 -14.30 33.61 -76.63
N LEU A 517 -14.88 34.50 -75.82
CA LEU A 517 -15.50 35.74 -76.29
C LEU A 517 -14.44 36.79 -76.71
N GLU A 518 -13.29 36.84 -76.06
CA GLU A 518 -12.14 37.67 -76.49
C GLU A 518 -11.59 37.19 -77.85
N GLN A 519 -11.45 35.88 -78.04
CA GLN A 519 -11.06 35.29 -79.32
C GLN A 519 -12.08 35.58 -80.42
N LEU A 520 -13.39 35.45 -80.13
CA LEU A 520 -14.45 35.77 -81.09
C LEU A 520 -14.48 37.27 -81.44
N ASN A 521 -14.36 38.15 -80.45
CA ASN A 521 -14.27 39.60 -80.66
C ASN A 521 -13.06 39.97 -81.54
N LYS A 522 -11.91 39.30 -81.37
CA LYS A 522 -10.75 39.48 -82.24
C LYS A 522 -11.05 39.05 -83.67
N GLN A 523 -11.65 37.88 -83.88
CA GLN A 523 -12.03 37.39 -85.21
C GLN A 523 -13.01 38.35 -85.91
N LEU A 524 -14.00 38.88 -85.19
CA LEU A 524 -14.93 39.88 -85.71
C LEU A 524 -14.24 41.21 -86.06
N LEU A 525 -13.30 41.67 -85.23
CA LEU A 525 -12.51 42.87 -85.52
C LEU A 525 -11.63 42.68 -86.77
N ASP A 526 -11.00 41.52 -86.94
CA ASP A 526 -10.21 41.18 -88.11
C ASP A 526 -11.07 41.11 -89.39
N GLN A 527 -12.30 40.57 -89.31
CA GLN A 527 -13.27 40.61 -90.42
C GLN A 527 -13.70 42.04 -90.78
N ILE A 528 -14.04 42.88 -89.78
CA ILE A 528 -14.40 44.29 -90.00
C ILE A 528 -13.24 45.04 -90.67
N ASN A 529 -12.00 44.79 -90.23
CA ASN A 529 -10.81 45.37 -90.85
C ASN A 529 -10.60 44.90 -92.30
N LEU A 530 -10.91 43.64 -92.62
CA LEU A 530 -10.86 43.12 -93.99
C LEU A 530 -11.90 43.82 -94.88
N SER A 531 -13.18 43.84 -94.50
CA SER A 531 -14.22 44.46 -95.34
C SER A 531 -14.10 46.00 -95.44
N ASN A 532 -13.49 46.67 -94.47
CA ASN A 532 -13.09 48.07 -94.63
C ASN A 532 -12.03 48.24 -95.73
N ARG A 533 -11.00 47.38 -95.81
CA ARG A 533 -10.00 47.40 -96.89
C ARG A 533 -10.63 47.11 -98.26
N GLU A 534 -11.54 46.14 -98.33
CA GLU A 534 -12.30 45.84 -99.55
C GLU A 534 -13.09 47.06 -100.02
N ARG A 535 -13.88 47.67 -99.12
CA ARG A 535 -14.66 48.89 -99.39
C ARG A 535 -13.78 50.04 -99.88
N ASP A 536 -12.63 50.25 -99.25
CA ASP A 536 -11.74 51.37 -99.58
C ASP A 536 -11.02 51.15 -100.92
N SER A 537 -10.70 49.89 -101.27
CA SER A 537 -10.26 49.50 -102.62
C SER A 537 -11.35 49.73 -103.67
N PHE A 538 -12.60 49.30 -103.42
CA PHE A 538 -13.72 49.59 -104.34
C PHE A 538 -13.95 51.10 -104.51
N LYS A 539 -13.80 51.90 -103.45
CA LYS A 539 -13.89 53.36 -103.50
C LYS A 539 -12.76 53.98 -104.33
N GLN A 540 -11.54 53.48 -104.19
CA GLN A 540 -10.38 53.92 -104.98
C GLN A 540 -10.59 53.62 -106.47
N ASN A 541 -11.02 52.41 -106.82
CA ASN A 541 -11.33 52.02 -108.20
C ASN A 541 -12.46 52.87 -108.79
N TYR A 542 -13.55 53.09 -108.04
CA TYR A 542 -14.64 53.96 -108.45
C TYR A 542 -14.18 55.40 -108.74
N SER A 543 -13.31 55.94 -107.87
CA SER A 543 -12.69 57.28 -108.05
C SER A 543 -11.58 57.31 -109.11
N GLN A 544 -11.22 56.17 -109.71
CA GLN A 544 -10.40 56.10 -110.93
C GLN A 544 -11.31 56.13 -112.17
N PHE A 545 -12.33 55.27 -112.23
CA PHE A 545 -13.30 55.27 -113.33
C PHE A 545 -14.00 56.62 -113.51
N GLU A 546 -14.32 57.36 -112.44
CA GLU A 546 -14.89 58.71 -112.57
C GLU A 546 -13.93 59.72 -113.21
N ARG A 547 -12.61 59.57 -113.04
CA ARG A 547 -11.61 60.40 -113.75
C ARG A 547 -11.46 59.99 -115.20
N GLU A 548 -11.31 58.70 -115.48
CA GLU A 548 -11.19 58.18 -116.86
C GLU A 548 -12.43 58.53 -117.71
N ILE A 549 -13.62 58.54 -117.11
CA ILE A 549 -14.86 59.03 -117.75
C ILE A 549 -14.88 60.55 -117.93
N HIS A 550 -14.25 61.33 -117.04
CA HIS A 550 -14.13 62.78 -117.21
C HIS A 550 -13.13 63.14 -118.33
N ASP A 551 -11.97 62.49 -118.35
CA ASP A 551 -10.92 62.68 -119.35
C ASP A 551 -11.44 62.33 -120.76
N CYS A 552 -12.18 61.22 -120.90
CA CYS A 552 -12.80 60.88 -122.17
C CYS A 552 -14.00 61.76 -122.57
N ARG A 553 -14.68 62.43 -121.62
CA ARG A 553 -15.65 63.49 -121.97
C ARG A 553 -14.94 64.69 -122.54
N GLU A 554 -13.90 65.21 -121.87
CA GLU A 554 -13.11 66.32 -122.41
C GLU A 554 -12.55 65.98 -123.80
N LEU A 555 -12.09 64.75 -124.02
CA LEU A 555 -11.59 64.33 -125.32
C LEU A 555 -12.68 64.36 -126.40
N ILE A 556 -13.89 63.90 -126.09
CA ILE A 556 -15.05 63.95 -127.00
C ILE A 556 -15.54 65.40 -127.20
N ASP A 557 -15.53 66.24 -126.18
CA ASP A 557 -15.93 67.65 -126.28
C ASP A 557 -14.92 68.44 -127.14
N ARG A 558 -13.61 68.19 -126.99
CA ARG A 558 -12.54 68.72 -127.85
C ARG A 558 -12.70 68.25 -129.30
N LEU A 559 -12.89 66.95 -129.53
CA LEU A 559 -13.06 66.40 -130.89
C LEU A 559 -14.36 66.85 -131.55
N SER A 560 -15.43 67.05 -130.78
CA SER A 560 -16.69 67.62 -131.27
C SER A 560 -16.52 69.09 -131.64
N SER A 561 -15.78 69.86 -130.84
CA SER A 561 -15.40 71.24 -131.17
C SER A 561 -14.49 71.32 -132.41
N GLN A 562 -13.60 70.34 -132.59
CA GLN A 562 -12.70 70.24 -133.74
C GLN A 562 -13.47 69.85 -135.02
N ASN A 563 -14.43 68.94 -134.92
CA ASN A 563 -15.38 68.63 -136.01
C ASN A 563 -16.26 69.83 -136.37
N GLN A 564 -16.74 70.60 -135.38
CA GLN A 564 -17.49 71.82 -135.62
C GLN A 564 -16.64 72.87 -136.35
N HIS A 565 -15.40 73.10 -135.90
CA HIS A 565 -14.48 74.02 -136.58
C HIS A 565 -14.16 73.58 -138.03
N LEU A 566 -14.04 72.27 -138.29
CA LEU A 566 -13.86 71.76 -139.66
C LEU A 566 -15.11 71.92 -140.53
N MET A 567 -16.32 71.74 -139.96
CA MET A 567 -17.58 72.02 -140.65
C MET A 567 -17.73 73.51 -140.97
N ASP A 568 -17.36 74.39 -140.04
CA ASP A 568 -17.41 75.85 -140.24
C ASP A 568 -16.35 76.31 -141.26
N GLU A 569 -15.16 75.69 -141.26
CA GLU A 569 -14.13 75.94 -142.28
C GLU A 569 -14.53 75.44 -143.68
N CYS A 570 -15.26 74.31 -143.77
CA CYS A 570 -15.89 73.86 -145.01
C CYS A 570 -16.97 74.83 -145.50
N ASN A 571 -17.86 75.30 -144.62
CA ASN A 571 -18.89 76.30 -144.96
C ASN A 571 -18.27 77.64 -145.39
N SER A 572 -17.18 78.07 -144.76
CA SER A 572 -16.43 79.28 -145.11
C SER A 572 -15.75 79.21 -146.49
N LYS A 573 -15.49 78.01 -147.03
CA LYS A 573 -14.84 77.84 -148.35
C LYS A 573 -15.84 77.74 -149.51
N TYR A 574 -17.14 77.68 -149.24
CA TYR A 574 -18.20 77.57 -150.25
C TYR A 574 -18.89 78.90 -150.61
N THR A 575 -18.41 80.04 -150.08
CA THR A 575 -19.13 81.32 -150.11
C THR A 575 -18.37 82.48 -150.77
N THR A 576 -17.66 82.24 -151.88
CA THR A 576 -17.22 83.33 -152.80
C THR A 576 -16.97 82.82 -154.23
N PRO A 577 -17.48 83.48 -155.29
CA PRO A 577 -17.30 83.04 -156.68
C PRO A 577 -16.05 83.65 -157.34
N PRO A 578 -15.11 82.85 -157.88
CA PRO A 578 -14.01 83.35 -158.72
C PRO A 578 -14.44 83.43 -160.20
N GLY A 579 -14.11 84.55 -160.85
CA GLY A 579 -14.29 84.72 -162.29
C GLY A 579 -13.22 84.01 -163.14
N SER A 580 -13.60 83.68 -164.37
CA SER A 580 -12.79 83.49 -165.61
C SER A 580 -11.28 83.22 -165.55
N ASP A 581 -10.86 82.26 -166.39
CA ASP A 581 -9.54 82.16 -167.03
C ASP A 581 -8.35 81.55 -166.26
N SER A 582 -8.55 80.33 -165.73
CA SER A 582 -7.58 79.22 -165.87
C SER A 582 -8.22 77.83 -165.61
N SER A 583 -9.31 77.54 -166.33
CA SER A 583 -10.07 76.28 -166.15
C SER A 583 -9.39 75.07 -166.81
N ARG A 584 -8.53 74.37 -166.04
CA ARG A 584 -8.38 72.90 -166.12
C ARG A 584 -7.63 72.24 -164.96
N ASN A 585 -6.72 72.94 -164.27
CA ASN A 585 -5.96 72.35 -163.15
C ASN A 585 -6.63 72.52 -161.77
N ALA A 586 -7.57 73.48 -161.62
CA ALA A 586 -8.25 73.73 -160.35
C ALA A 586 -9.18 72.58 -159.92
N SER A 587 -9.82 71.88 -160.86
CA SER A 587 -10.77 70.79 -160.55
C SER A 587 -10.10 69.62 -159.81
N ASN A 588 -8.87 69.26 -160.17
CA ASN A 588 -8.16 68.18 -159.48
C ASN A 588 -7.78 68.57 -158.04
N ALA A 589 -7.35 69.82 -157.81
CA ALA A 589 -7.05 70.30 -156.45
C ALA A 589 -8.31 70.36 -155.56
N ILE A 590 -9.45 70.77 -156.11
CA ILE A 590 -10.72 70.81 -155.36
C ILE A 590 -11.24 69.38 -155.07
N VAL A 591 -11.17 68.46 -156.05
CA VAL A 591 -11.53 67.06 -155.83
C VAL A 591 -10.60 66.39 -154.82
N GLN A 592 -9.30 66.67 -154.86
CA GLN A 592 -8.33 66.10 -153.92
C GLN A 592 -8.51 66.66 -152.51
N MET A 593 -8.64 67.97 -152.32
CA MET A 593 -8.95 68.55 -151.00
C MET A 593 -10.30 68.08 -150.45
N SER A 594 -11.31 67.90 -151.31
CA SER A 594 -12.61 67.34 -150.91
C SER A 594 -12.49 65.88 -150.49
N GLY A 595 -11.67 65.09 -151.20
CA GLY A 595 -11.33 63.72 -150.82
C GLY A 595 -10.60 63.64 -149.49
N ASP A 596 -9.56 64.45 -149.29
CA ASP A 596 -8.74 64.48 -148.08
C ASP A 596 -9.55 64.99 -146.87
N LEU A 597 -10.41 66.01 -147.05
CA LEU A 597 -11.34 66.46 -146.00
C LEU A 597 -12.42 65.41 -145.70
N SER A 598 -12.98 64.74 -146.71
CA SER A 598 -13.93 63.65 -146.52
C SER A 598 -13.29 62.48 -145.77
N LEU A 599 -12.04 62.12 -146.09
CA LEU A 599 -11.25 61.14 -145.36
C LEU A 599 -11.02 61.60 -143.91
N LYS A 600 -10.64 62.87 -143.69
CA LYS A 600 -10.41 63.39 -142.33
C LYS A 600 -11.68 63.44 -141.49
N VAL A 601 -12.82 63.82 -142.07
CA VAL A 601 -14.12 63.75 -141.40
C VAL A 601 -14.51 62.30 -141.12
N THR A 602 -14.24 61.36 -142.03
CA THR A 602 -14.52 59.93 -141.81
C THR A 602 -13.64 59.34 -140.71
N GLU A 603 -12.34 59.65 -140.68
CA GLU A 603 -11.43 59.28 -139.59
C GLU A 603 -11.88 59.86 -138.25
N LEU A 604 -12.26 61.13 -138.20
CA LEU A 604 -12.73 61.80 -136.98
C LEU A 604 -14.10 61.27 -136.53
N GLN A 605 -14.99 60.90 -137.45
CA GLN A 605 -16.25 60.21 -137.13
C GLN A 605 -15.97 58.82 -136.57
N GLN A 606 -15.07 58.04 -137.18
CA GLN A 606 -14.70 56.71 -136.70
C GLN A 606 -14.01 56.76 -135.33
N GLN A 607 -13.13 57.75 -135.09
CA GLN A 607 -12.56 58.01 -133.76
C GLN A 607 -13.64 58.43 -132.74
N ASN A 608 -14.62 59.23 -133.14
CA ASN A 608 -15.69 59.67 -132.25
C ASN A 608 -16.70 58.53 -131.96
N GLU A 609 -16.92 57.60 -132.89
CA GLU A 609 -17.64 56.34 -132.63
C GLU A 609 -16.85 55.42 -131.69
N GLU A 610 -15.54 55.23 -131.91
CA GLU A 610 -14.71 54.39 -131.05
C GLU A 610 -14.60 54.96 -129.62
N LEU A 611 -14.46 56.27 -129.49
CA LEU A 611 -14.50 56.97 -128.19
C LEU A 611 -15.89 56.97 -127.57
N SER A 612 -16.96 57.11 -128.35
CA SER A 612 -18.34 56.97 -127.83
C SER A 612 -18.61 55.56 -127.32
N LYS A 613 -18.15 54.54 -128.05
CA LYS A 613 -18.21 53.12 -127.66
C LYS A 613 -17.43 52.88 -126.37
N LYS A 614 -16.17 53.33 -126.32
CA LYS A 614 -15.32 53.27 -125.12
C LYS A 614 -15.96 54.01 -123.93
N LEU A 615 -16.60 55.16 -124.17
CA LEU A 615 -17.34 55.89 -123.15
C LEU A 615 -18.58 55.12 -122.68
N THR A 616 -19.31 54.41 -123.54
CA THR A 616 -20.41 53.51 -123.11
C THR A 616 -19.91 52.30 -122.33
N ASP A 617 -18.79 51.69 -122.74
CA ASP A 617 -18.22 50.55 -122.02
C ASP A 617 -17.67 50.98 -120.65
N MET A 618 -16.93 52.08 -120.54
CA MET A 618 -16.52 52.64 -119.25
C MET A 618 -17.70 53.09 -118.37
N LYS A 619 -18.78 53.67 -118.95
CA LYS A 619 -20.03 53.96 -118.20
C LYS A 619 -20.61 52.67 -117.61
N ARG A 620 -20.61 51.58 -118.39
CA ARG A 620 -21.10 50.25 -117.99
C ARG A 620 -20.24 49.64 -116.89
N GLU A 621 -18.91 49.71 -117.00
CA GLU A 621 -17.97 49.27 -115.97
C GLU A 621 -18.08 50.10 -114.69
N ARG A 622 -18.21 51.42 -114.78
CA ARG A 622 -18.53 52.29 -113.64
C ARG A 622 -19.85 51.89 -112.98
N ASP A 623 -20.90 51.61 -113.75
CA ASP A 623 -22.21 51.29 -113.18
C ASP A 623 -22.27 49.87 -112.59
N ASP A 624 -21.51 48.92 -113.13
CA ASP A 624 -21.24 47.62 -112.49
C ASP A 624 -20.39 47.78 -111.22
N ALA A 625 -19.31 48.57 -111.24
CA ALA A 625 -18.50 48.89 -110.06
C ALA A 625 -19.32 49.59 -108.97
N LYS A 626 -20.23 50.49 -109.36
CA LYS A 626 -21.21 51.14 -108.49
C LYS A 626 -22.22 50.15 -107.93
N GLY A 627 -22.72 49.22 -108.74
CA GLY A 627 -23.56 48.10 -108.30
C GLY A 627 -22.85 47.23 -107.27
N LYS A 628 -21.60 46.84 -107.53
CA LYS A 628 -20.72 46.10 -106.61
C LYS A 628 -20.47 46.87 -105.32
N LEU A 629 -20.22 48.17 -105.37
CA LEU A 629 -20.05 49.03 -104.20
C LEU A 629 -21.34 49.16 -103.37
N ILE A 630 -22.51 49.28 -104.01
CA ILE A 630 -23.83 49.29 -103.35
C ILE A 630 -24.09 47.93 -102.67
N VAL A 631 -23.85 46.82 -103.36
CA VAL A 631 -24.00 45.46 -102.80
C VAL A 631 -23.03 45.21 -101.64
N CYS A 632 -21.78 45.66 -101.75
CA CYS A 632 -20.80 45.61 -100.66
C CYS A 632 -21.29 46.42 -99.45
N THR A 633 -21.73 47.67 -99.67
CA THR A 633 -22.26 48.55 -98.62
C THR A 633 -23.50 47.94 -97.94
N ALA A 634 -24.42 47.36 -98.71
CA ALA A 634 -25.61 46.68 -98.19
C ALA A 634 -25.27 45.44 -97.37
N LYS A 635 -24.28 44.63 -97.80
CA LYS A 635 -23.77 43.49 -97.02
C LYS A 635 -23.14 43.95 -95.69
N MET A 636 -22.29 44.97 -95.70
CA MET A 636 -21.71 45.54 -94.48
C MET A 636 -22.80 46.08 -93.53
N GLN A 637 -23.81 46.78 -94.06
CA GLN A 637 -24.93 47.29 -93.25
C GLN A 637 -25.77 46.16 -92.64
N ALA A 638 -26.00 45.06 -93.38
CA ALA A 638 -26.69 43.88 -92.87
C ALA A 638 -25.88 43.19 -91.75
N GLN A 639 -24.58 42.99 -91.94
CA GLN A 639 -23.69 42.45 -90.91
C GLN A 639 -23.66 43.33 -89.66
N ILE A 640 -23.53 44.66 -89.80
CA ILE A 640 -23.58 45.61 -88.68
C ILE A 640 -24.93 45.55 -87.94
N LYS A 641 -26.04 45.32 -88.65
CA LYS A 641 -27.38 45.18 -88.04
C LYS A 641 -27.50 43.88 -87.23
N GLU A 642 -26.97 42.77 -87.74
CA GLU A 642 -27.01 41.48 -87.04
C GLU A 642 -26.06 41.47 -85.83
N LEU A 643 -24.83 41.99 -85.96
CA LEU A 643 -23.90 42.15 -84.84
C LEU A 643 -24.46 43.04 -83.72
N LYS A 644 -25.23 44.09 -84.05
CA LYS A 644 -25.95 44.91 -83.05
C LYS A 644 -27.06 44.13 -82.35
N LYS A 645 -27.75 43.22 -83.04
CA LYS A 645 -28.79 42.35 -82.48
C LYS A 645 -28.18 41.29 -81.55
N GLU A 646 -27.12 40.62 -81.98
CA GLU A 646 -26.35 39.68 -81.13
C GLU A 646 -25.80 40.37 -79.87
N ALA A 647 -25.14 41.53 -80.02
CA ALA A 647 -24.63 42.31 -78.88
C ALA A 647 -25.74 42.73 -77.90
N SER A 648 -26.96 42.97 -78.39
CA SER A 648 -28.13 43.26 -77.56
C SER A 648 -28.63 42.03 -76.80
N GLN A 649 -28.67 40.86 -77.45
CA GLN A 649 -28.99 39.58 -76.80
C GLN A 649 -27.96 39.19 -75.74
N TYR A 650 -26.67 39.41 -76.00
CA TYR A 650 -25.61 39.19 -75.01
C TYR A 650 -25.74 40.12 -73.81
N ARG A 651 -26.03 41.42 -74.01
CA ARG A 651 -26.29 42.38 -72.92
C ARG A 651 -27.50 41.97 -72.06
N PHE A 652 -28.60 41.57 -72.68
CA PHE A 652 -29.79 41.07 -71.97
C PHE A 652 -29.44 39.84 -71.11
N THR A 653 -28.74 38.86 -71.70
CA THR A 653 -28.34 37.62 -71.01
C THR A 653 -27.36 37.87 -69.85
N LEU A 654 -26.57 38.93 -69.91
CA LEU A 654 -25.70 39.38 -68.81
C LEU A 654 -26.51 40.00 -67.67
N ALA A 655 -27.45 40.90 -67.96
CA ALA A 655 -28.33 41.52 -66.97
C ALA A 655 -29.15 40.47 -66.21
N SER A 656 -29.77 39.51 -66.92
CA SER A 656 -30.52 38.41 -66.30
C SER A 656 -29.69 37.49 -65.39
N ARG A 657 -28.34 37.59 -65.42
CA ARG A 657 -27.45 36.84 -64.53
C ARG A 657 -26.96 37.63 -63.32
N THR A 658 -26.86 38.96 -63.41
CA THR A 658 -26.50 39.79 -62.25
C THR A 658 -27.62 39.81 -61.22
N ASP A 659 -28.88 39.86 -61.65
CA ASP A 659 -30.03 39.85 -60.73
C ASP A 659 -30.12 38.52 -59.96
N LEU A 660 -29.71 37.42 -60.59
CA LEU A 660 -29.58 36.08 -60.01
C LEU A 660 -28.35 35.89 -59.08
N THR A 661 -27.62 36.96 -58.77
CA THR A 661 -26.55 36.99 -57.74
C THR A 661 -26.73 38.11 -56.71
N ALA A 662 -27.89 38.78 -56.73
CA ALA A 662 -28.32 39.74 -55.70
C ALA A 662 -29.38 39.16 -54.75
N VAL A 663 -29.65 37.85 -54.84
CA VAL A 663 -30.57 37.03 -54.03
C VAL A 663 -29.82 35.80 -53.53
#